data_AF-A0A7G9P0P0-F1
#
_entry.id   AF-A0A7G9P0P0-F1
#
_cell.length_a   1.000
_cell.length_b   1.000
_cell.length_c   1.000
_cell.angle_alpha   90.00
_cell.angle_beta   90.00
_cell.angle_gamma   90.00
#
_symmetry.space_group_name_H-M   'P 1'
#
loop_
_entity.id
_entity.type
_entity.pdbx_description
1 polymer ?
#
loop_
_entity_poly.entity_id
_entity_poly.type
_entity_poly.pdbx_seq_one_letter_code
_entity_poly.pdbx_strand_id
1 'polypeptide(L)'
;MAQPANIRTTLLKRLFSRPNPINIKHFKLARPQLFPGEDDFVYFLRCDSYPDMVEAAKSVIIRLVYHHHFPAPTRLLFNLLRLQECDPQRNQQHREGDYIPQDHFVHLAHLYLLGIYFFSYHHSLHSSTVAYLNTLRRKLARHPRSVSKSTGPSNYELFAFAWAHFVLHHDTAYPLERILPSCRESHVDSKDGLLKVFTRLEKSIQKDMALKALARLLVLRFVIPTTPQTTLQEMYLDHLGHVHADPHLVAKKSTDETVVDLLAKPKKSSPTYEPYSEIKGLGKFEYLPMLLGADSLRVFRSLFDSDRLCAVLENVVTGQPVLFLRCSESYGATANDSSSLVAWCDSWGSRLKKLLTCKRDLPKLAFDLGVSPDAQMEWRYFALKPRDILQHELGTLLDEHQDEFGQLVAQIDNDDSIRTRSIGRYGHSADVGYRVFRRLSMYLGYESDLETTARDFESSFADIDRGIKNVENKLPTIVANCVGRVLKTDIESGDLDPSNILANAKSVNSIASRLIKHLVSKQIDITKLVAEDVVPEILQGKKLRDAAYACVRHIRDLLPLNHDIDKAPIDPFKHADLANNFDLVALISSCSTLFKELDTRCANVGLPPFRDIVKNQKLKWASGSEFTNAFAIDHGFAAAITLTSMINICKKAIDRVVSVAGTGTTAPPDIRLARLAFGLASDDDDAWLKAEATMLLEEVSFAVAIHNLYPKDSRDSKVKGYRTDLVNQPFEFLALLADGLQRWDRERAASHAKGDVLGYIPGTRFDLDIDGETIYISLLGDRLDLRREELSLRNGLKSYLKDAHTMLRLSLSEDLRSLSRY
;
A
#
# COMPACT_ATOMS: atom_id res chain seq x y z
N MET A 1 -15.90 -5.17 35.45
CA MET A 1 -16.63 -3.94 35.05
C MET A 1 -16.47 -3.76 33.55
N ALA A 2 -17.54 -3.42 32.81
CA ALA A 2 -17.44 -3.16 31.38
C ALA A 2 -16.65 -1.87 31.12
N GLN A 3 -15.71 -1.91 30.18
CA GLN A 3 -15.00 -0.72 29.70
C GLN A 3 -16.05 0.25 29.11
N PRO A 4 -16.00 1.56 29.42
CA PRO A 4 -16.93 2.53 28.85
C PRO A 4 -16.83 2.49 27.31
N ALA A 5 -17.98 2.60 26.64
CA ALA A 5 -18.05 2.56 25.18
C ALA A 5 -17.27 3.75 24.60
N ASN A 6 -16.47 3.49 23.58
CA ASN A 6 -15.64 4.48 22.91
C ASN A 6 -15.53 4.12 21.43
N ILE A 7 -15.20 5.12 20.60
CA ILE A 7 -15.25 4.98 19.14
C ILE A 7 -14.31 3.87 18.66
N ARG A 8 -13.14 3.72 19.29
CA ARG A 8 -12.18 2.67 18.91
C ARG A 8 -12.75 1.28 19.14
N THR A 9 -13.45 1.08 20.26
CA THR A 9 -14.17 -0.17 20.58
C THR A 9 -15.31 -0.41 19.60
N THR A 10 -16.06 0.64 19.24
CA THR A 10 -17.14 0.55 18.27
C THR A 10 -16.63 0.19 16.87
N LEU A 11 -15.58 0.86 16.38
CA LEU A 11 -14.92 0.53 15.11
C LEU A 11 -14.33 -0.88 15.14
N LEU A 12 -13.64 -1.27 16.21
CA LEU A 12 -13.07 -2.62 16.35
C LEU A 12 -14.14 -3.70 16.30
N LYS A 13 -15.30 -3.46 16.94
CA LYS A 13 -16.43 -4.37 16.94
C LYS A 13 -17.12 -4.40 15.57
N ARG A 14 -17.50 -3.24 15.02
CA ARG A 14 -18.31 -3.10 13.81
C ARG A 14 -17.52 -3.38 12.53
N LEU A 15 -16.24 -3.05 12.44
CA LEU A 15 -15.47 -3.27 11.22
C LEU A 15 -14.75 -4.62 11.21
N PHE A 16 -14.36 -5.14 12.39
CA PHE A 16 -13.48 -6.31 12.48
C PHE A 16 -14.07 -7.51 13.22
N SER A 17 -14.48 -7.33 14.48
CA SER A 17 -14.79 -8.48 15.34
C SER A 17 -16.16 -9.11 15.04
N ARG A 18 -17.17 -8.29 14.73
CA ARG A 18 -18.56 -8.70 14.47
C ARG A 18 -19.20 -7.81 13.39
N PRO A 19 -18.66 -7.82 12.15
CA PRO A 19 -19.17 -6.96 11.11
C PRO A 19 -20.58 -7.38 10.68
N ASN A 20 -21.51 -6.42 10.68
CA ASN A 20 -22.86 -6.56 10.14
C ASN A 20 -23.25 -5.32 9.34
N PRO A 21 -22.53 -5.02 8.23
CA PRO A 21 -22.81 -3.85 7.40
C PRO A 21 -24.05 -4.08 6.53
N ILE A 22 -24.56 -3.01 5.93
CA ILE A 22 -25.77 -3.01 5.09
C ILE A 22 -25.70 -4.08 3.99
N ASN A 23 -24.53 -4.32 3.39
CA ASN A 23 -24.31 -5.40 2.44
C ASN A 23 -23.07 -6.24 2.83
N ILE A 24 -23.30 -7.20 3.73
CA ILE A 24 -22.24 -8.09 4.26
C ILE A 24 -21.53 -8.91 3.19
N LYS A 25 -22.21 -9.32 2.10
CA LYS A 25 -21.58 -10.11 1.04
C LYS A 25 -20.52 -9.30 0.31
N HIS A 26 -20.86 -8.09 -0.14
CA HIS A 26 -19.91 -7.24 -0.85
C HIS A 26 -18.82 -6.70 0.08
N PHE A 27 -19.15 -6.39 1.34
CA PHE A 27 -18.16 -6.00 2.33
C PHE A 27 -17.12 -7.10 2.59
N LYS A 28 -17.55 -8.37 2.70
CA LYS A 28 -16.63 -9.51 2.86
C LYS A 28 -15.73 -9.69 1.65
N LEU A 29 -16.27 -9.55 0.43
CA LEU A 29 -15.49 -9.67 -0.80
C LEU A 29 -14.45 -8.54 -0.93
N ALA A 30 -14.83 -7.31 -0.59
CA ALA A 30 -13.96 -6.13 -0.65
C ALA A 30 -13.07 -5.95 0.58
N ARG A 31 -13.15 -6.86 1.56
CA ARG A 31 -12.45 -6.72 2.85
C ARG A 31 -10.94 -6.56 2.69
N PRO A 32 -10.23 -7.31 1.82
CA PRO A 32 -8.80 -7.13 1.60
C PRO A 32 -8.44 -5.74 1.05
N GLN A 33 -9.32 -5.11 0.28
CA GLN A 33 -9.13 -3.77 -0.27
C GLN A 33 -9.52 -2.67 0.72
N LEU A 34 -10.51 -2.92 1.59
CA LEU A 34 -10.93 -2.00 2.65
C LEU A 34 -9.93 -1.96 3.81
N PHE A 35 -9.30 -3.09 4.12
CA PHE A 35 -8.36 -3.22 5.24
C PHE A 35 -7.13 -4.01 4.81
N PRO A 36 -6.32 -3.48 3.87
CA PRO A 36 -5.08 -4.14 3.49
C PRO A 36 -4.23 -4.30 4.74
N GLY A 37 -3.76 -5.51 5.07
CA GLY A 37 -3.06 -5.77 6.33
C GLY A 37 -3.91 -5.45 7.57
N GLU A 38 -5.12 -6.01 7.63
CA GLU A 38 -6.12 -5.86 8.70
C GLU A 38 -5.54 -5.77 10.12
N ASP A 39 -4.51 -6.56 10.43
CA ASP A 39 -3.84 -6.56 11.74
C ASP A 39 -3.30 -5.18 12.15
N ASP A 40 -2.81 -4.38 11.21
CA ASP A 40 -2.27 -3.03 11.49
C ASP A 40 -3.40 -2.08 11.95
N PHE A 41 -4.59 -2.19 11.35
CA PHE A 41 -5.77 -1.43 11.78
C PHE A 41 -6.29 -1.90 13.14
N VAL A 42 -6.34 -3.22 13.36
CA VAL A 42 -6.76 -3.79 14.64
C VAL A 42 -5.79 -3.39 15.75
N TYR A 43 -4.49 -3.41 15.48
CA TYR A 43 -3.46 -2.96 16.41
C TYR A 43 -3.62 -1.47 16.73
N PHE A 44 -3.76 -0.62 15.72
CA PHE A 44 -4.04 0.81 15.89
C PHE A 44 -5.26 1.09 16.80
N LEU A 45 -6.35 0.35 16.61
CA LEU A 45 -7.55 0.47 17.44
C LEU A 45 -7.40 -0.07 18.87
N ARG A 46 -6.34 -0.83 19.16
CA ARG A 46 -6.03 -1.42 20.48
C ARG A 46 -4.88 -0.75 21.24
N CYS A 47 -4.09 0.11 20.60
CA CYS A 47 -3.00 0.84 21.27
C CYS A 47 -3.45 1.56 22.56
N ASP A 48 -2.76 1.30 23.67
CA ASP A 48 -3.02 1.94 24.97
C ASP A 48 -2.05 3.09 25.27
N SER A 49 -1.20 3.46 24.30
CA SER A 49 -0.33 4.64 24.38
C SER A 49 -0.39 5.44 23.08
N TYR A 50 -0.22 6.76 23.18
CA TYR A 50 -0.18 7.64 22.00
C TYR A 50 1.04 7.37 21.09
N PRO A 51 2.27 7.16 21.61
CA PRO A 51 3.40 6.79 20.76
C PRO A 51 3.17 5.52 19.94
N ASP A 52 2.63 4.46 20.56
CA ASP A 52 2.31 3.21 19.84
C ASP A 52 1.22 3.43 18.79
N MET A 53 0.25 4.30 19.08
CA MET A 53 -0.81 4.68 18.13
C MET A 53 -0.24 5.42 16.92
N VAL A 54 0.74 6.31 17.11
CA VAL A 54 1.44 7.00 16.02
C VAL A 54 2.18 6.00 15.13
N GLU A 55 2.92 5.04 15.71
CA GLU A 55 3.61 4.00 14.95
C GLU A 55 2.66 3.04 14.22
N ALA A 56 1.53 2.71 14.84
CA ALA A 56 0.48 1.93 14.20
C ALA A 56 -0.16 2.70 13.04
N ALA A 57 -0.41 4.00 13.21
CA ALA A 57 -0.93 4.87 12.16
C ALA A 57 0.05 5.00 10.98
N LYS A 58 1.35 5.17 11.24
CA LYS A 58 2.39 5.12 10.19
C LYS A 58 2.30 3.82 9.39
N SER A 59 2.18 2.69 10.08
CA SER A 59 2.07 1.38 9.44
C SER A 59 0.84 1.31 8.52
N VAL A 60 -0.33 1.75 9.01
CA VAL A 60 -1.58 1.83 8.23
C VAL A 60 -1.43 2.72 6.99
N ILE A 61 -0.93 3.95 7.15
CA ILE A 61 -0.85 4.93 6.06
C ILE A 61 0.14 4.47 4.99
N ILE A 62 1.33 3.99 5.37
CA ILE A 62 2.32 3.48 4.41
C ILE A 62 1.82 2.22 3.71
N ARG A 63 0.99 1.42 4.38
CA ARG A 63 0.35 0.27 3.75
C ARG A 63 -0.66 0.70 2.69
N LEU A 64 -1.52 1.67 2.98
CA LEU A 64 -2.39 2.26 1.97
C LEU A 64 -1.58 2.80 0.78
N VAL A 65 -0.48 3.52 1.04
CA VAL A 65 0.43 3.99 -0.01
C VAL A 65 0.90 2.84 -0.89
N TYR A 66 1.35 1.71 -0.32
CA TYR A 66 1.82 0.56 -1.09
C TYR A 66 0.72 -0.04 -1.99
N HIS A 67 -0.49 -0.22 -1.47
CA HIS A 67 -1.58 -0.92 -2.15
C HIS A 67 -2.27 -0.12 -3.27
N HIS A 68 -2.17 1.21 -3.29
CA HIS A 68 -2.83 2.04 -4.32
C HIS A 68 -1.91 2.38 -5.49
N HIS A 69 -2.47 2.60 -6.69
CA HIS A 69 -1.69 2.89 -7.90
C HIS A 69 -1.14 4.33 -7.93
N PHE A 70 -1.87 5.28 -7.34
CA PHE A 70 -1.53 6.71 -7.36
C PHE A 70 -1.41 7.31 -5.95
N PRO A 71 -0.65 6.69 -5.04
CA PRO A 71 -0.64 7.16 -3.66
C PRO A 71 0.02 8.53 -3.58
N ALA A 72 -0.31 9.28 -2.53
CA ALA A 72 0.45 10.46 -2.18
C ALA A 72 1.93 10.09 -2.03
N PRO A 73 2.86 10.87 -2.61
CA PRO A 73 4.28 10.64 -2.46
C PRO A 73 4.64 10.52 -0.98
N THR A 74 5.31 9.44 -0.64
CA THR A 74 5.67 9.07 0.73
C THR A 74 6.44 10.19 1.43
N ARG A 75 7.27 10.92 0.66
CA ARG A 75 7.99 12.11 1.15
C ARG A 75 7.08 13.26 1.59
N LEU A 76 5.93 13.48 0.93
CA LEU A 76 4.97 14.49 1.36
C LEU A 76 4.28 14.08 2.66
N LEU A 77 3.96 12.80 2.79
CA LEU A 77 3.39 12.26 4.03
C LEU A 77 4.40 12.40 5.19
N PHE A 78 5.65 11.95 5.02
CA PHE A 78 6.66 12.10 6.07
C PHE A 78 7.03 13.56 6.37
N ASN A 79 6.87 14.47 5.41
CA ASN A 79 6.97 15.90 5.70
C ASN A 79 5.93 16.38 6.72
N LEU A 80 4.71 15.82 6.72
CA LEU A 80 3.70 16.12 7.73
C LEU A 80 4.17 15.67 9.11
N LEU A 81 4.63 14.43 9.21
CA LEU A 81 5.13 13.87 10.47
C LEU A 81 6.28 14.70 11.01
N ARG A 82 7.25 15.03 10.16
CA ARG A 82 8.40 15.84 10.53
C ARG A 82 8.01 17.24 10.99
N LEU A 83 7.04 17.88 10.33
CA LEU A 83 6.55 19.19 10.75
C LEU A 83 6.01 19.14 12.20
N GLN A 84 5.38 18.03 12.60
CA GLN A 84 4.90 17.83 13.96
C GLN A 84 6.05 17.67 14.96
N GLU A 85 7.11 16.95 14.59
CA GLU A 85 8.29 16.73 15.42
C GLU A 85 9.17 17.99 15.57
N CYS A 86 9.23 18.84 14.54
CA CYS A 86 10.10 20.03 14.49
C CYS A 86 9.51 21.30 15.13
N ASP A 87 8.24 21.30 15.55
CA ASP A 87 7.61 22.43 16.26
C ASP A 87 7.34 22.19 17.77
N PRO A 88 8.31 21.74 18.61
CA PRO A 88 8.07 21.61 20.06
C PRO A 88 8.02 22.94 20.81
N GLN A 89 8.68 24.00 20.32
CA GLN A 89 8.79 25.27 21.06
C GLN A 89 7.51 26.12 21.02
N ARG A 90 6.65 25.99 19.99
CA ARG A 90 5.33 26.62 19.99
C ARG A 90 4.30 25.90 20.87
N ASN A 91 4.55 24.65 21.28
CA ASN A 91 3.70 23.94 22.24
C ASN A 91 3.62 24.63 23.61
N GLN A 92 4.61 25.46 23.96
CA GLN A 92 4.60 26.23 25.21
C GLN A 92 3.83 27.56 25.12
N GLN A 93 3.49 28.02 23.91
CA GLN A 93 2.83 29.31 23.67
C GLN A 93 1.33 29.19 23.34
N HIS A 94 0.78 27.99 23.25
CA HIS A 94 -0.66 27.78 23.06
C HIS A 94 -1.44 28.24 24.30
N ARG A 95 -2.53 28.99 24.09
CA ARG A 95 -3.43 29.38 25.19
C ARG A 95 -4.17 28.13 25.70
N GLU A 96 -4.53 28.09 26.98
CA GLU A 96 -5.42 27.05 27.52
C GLU A 96 -6.66 26.92 26.61
N GLY A 97 -6.89 25.72 26.05
CA GLY A 97 -8.01 25.44 25.14
C GLY A 97 -7.70 25.52 23.64
N ASP A 98 -6.50 25.93 23.24
CA ASP A 98 -6.06 25.86 21.83
C ASP A 98 -5.81 24.40 21.39
N TYR A 99 -6.03 24.14 20.10
CA TYR A 99 -5.82 22.85 19.44
C TYR A 99 -4.33 22.53 19.28
N ILE A 100 -3.90 21.34 19.67
CA ILE A 100 -2.53 20.85 19.41
C ILE A 100 -2.48 20.20 18.01
N PRO A 101 -1.70 20.71 17.05
CA PRO A 101 -1.69 20.23 15.66
C PRO A 101 -0.91 18.91 15.41
N GLN A 102 -0.72 18.06 16.42
CA GLN A 102 0.33 17.03 16.42
C GLN A 102 -0.12 15.59 16.12
N ASP A 103 -1.23 15.38 15.39
CA ASP A 103 -1.76 14.03 15.14
C ASP A 103 -2.13 13.66 13.68
N HIS A 104 -1.77 14.43 12.64
CA HIS A 104 -2.09 14.16 11.22
C HIS A 104 -2.07 12.67 10.81
N PHE A 105 -1.04 11.87 11.12
CA PHE A 105 -1.07 10.43 10.79
C PHE A 105 -2.18 9.65 11.51
N VAL A 106 -2.33 9.86 12.81
CA VAL A 106 -3.40 9.29 13.63
C VAL A 106 -4.76 9.78 13.13
N HIS A 107 -4.84 11.06 12.74
CA HIS A 107 -6.00 11.65 12.13
C HIS A 107 -6.35 10.98 10.79
N LEU A 108 -5.40 10.80 9.87
CA LEU A 108 -5.65 10.13 8.60
C LEU A 108 -6.11 8.67 8.80
N ALA A 109 -5.51 7.93 9.75
CA ALA A 109 -5.91 6.55 10.06
C ALA A 109 -7.35 6.48 10.61
N HIS A 110 -7.71 7.37 11.54
CA HIS A 110 -9.08 7.49 12.03
C HIS A 110 -10.06 7.92 10.94
N LEU A 111 -9.70 8.89 10.09
CA LEU A 111 -10.53 9.37 8.97
C LEU A 111 -10.85 8.22 8.01
N TYR A 112 -9.84 7.41 7.71
CA TYR A 112 -9.98 6.22 6.88
C TYR A 112 -11.02 5.25 7.43
N LEU A 113 -10.85 4.84 8.70
CA LEU A 113 -11.77 3.91 9.36
C LEU A 113 -13.19 4.49 9.51
N LEU A 114 -13.31 5.77 9.82
CA LEU A 114 -14.59 6.43 10.04
C LEU A 114 -15.42 6.50 8.76
N GLY A 115 -14.81 6.84 7.63
CA GLY A 115 -15.52 6.85 6.35
C GLY A 115 -15.99 5.46 5.91
N ILE A 116 -15.17 4.43 6.11
CA ILE A 116 -15.60 3.03 5.87
C ILE A 116 -16.77 2.68 6.78
N TYR A 117 -16.73 3.06 8.05
CA TYR A 117 -17.82 2.82 8.99
C TYR A 117 -19.11 3.51 8.54
N PHE A 118 -19.07 4.80 8.24
CA PHE A 118 -20.22 5.56 7.77
C PHE A 118 -20.80 5.01 6.46
N PHE A 119 -19.95 4.73 5.48
CA PHE A 119 -20.37 4.12 4.21
C PHE A 119 -20.99 2.73 4.40
N SER A 120 -20.52 1.96 5.38
CA SER A 120 -20.95 0.57 5.58
C SER A 120 -22.21 0.42 6.41
N TYR A 121 -22.51 1.39 7.28
CA TYR A 121 -23.53 1.28 8.32
C TYR A 121 -24.67 2.31 8.23
N HIS A 122 -24.44 3.49 7.64
CA HIS A 122 -25.50 4.49 7.50
C HIS A 122 -26.23 4.33 6.17
N HIS A 123 -27.55 4.12 6.23
CA HIS A 123 -28.34 3.73 5.06
C HIS A 123 -28.35 4.79 3.94
N SER A 124 -28.64 6.06 4.25
CA SER A 124 -28.62 7.15 3.25
C SER A 124 -27.24 7.43 2.67
N LEU A 125 -26.18 7.40 3.50
CA LEU A 125 -24.80 7.60 3.04
C LEU A 125 -24.37 6.45 2.12
N HIS A 126 -24.68 5.20 2.48
CA HIS A 126 -24.39 4.03 1.66
C HIS A 126 -25.10 4.10 0.31
N SER A 127 -26.42 4.23 0.32
CA SER A 127 -27.25 4.16 -0.89
C SER A 127 -26.97 5.31 -1.85
N SER A 128 -26.81 6.53 -1.35
CA SER A 128 -26.46 7.71 -2.17
C SER A 128 -25.07 7.57 -2.79
N THR A 129 -24.07 7.18 -1.99
CA THR A 129 -22.70 6.97 -2.48
C THR A 129 -22.65 5.84 -3.52
N VAL A 130 -23.35 4.72 -3.27
CA VAL A 130 -23.45 3.60 -4.23
C VAL A 130 -24.10 4.02 -5.55
N ALA A 131 -25.19 4.78 -5.50
CA ALA A 131 -25.88 5.25 -6.71
C ALA A 131 -24.97 6.16 -7.55
N TYR A 132 -24.23 7.03 -6.88
CA TYR A 132 -23.26 7.91 -7.51
C TYR A 132 -22.06 7.16 -8.10
N LEU A 133 -21.41 6.28 -7.34
CA LEU A 133 -20.29 5.45 -7.84
C LEU A 133 -20.70 4.59 -9.04
N ASN A 134 -21.92 4.04 -9.05
CA ASN A 134 -22.44 3.31 -10.22
C ASN A 134 -22.64 4.20 -11.44
N THR A 135 -22.97 5.47 -11.24
CA THR A 135 -23.10 6.44 -12.33
C THR A 135 -21.73 6.80 -12.89
N LEU A 136 -20.72 7.01 -12.04
CA LEU A 136 -19.34 7.20 -12.47
C LEU A 136 -18.81 5.98 -13.23
N ARG A 137 -18.97 4.77 -12.67
CA ARG A 137 -18.58 3.52 -13.34
C ARG A 137 -19.20 3.39 -14.73
N ARG A 138 -20.47 3.76 -14.89
CA ARG A 138 -21.16 3.75 -16.20
C ARG A 138 -20.61 4.79 -17.16
N LYS A 139 -20.21 5.98 -16.69
CA LYS A 139 -19.56 7.00 -17.53
C LYS A 139 -18.20 6.49 -18.03
N LEU A 140 -17.41 5.90 -17.14
CA LEU A 140 -16.08 5.36 -17.43
C LEU A 140 -16.14 4.13 -18.36
N ALA A 141 -17.15 3.27 -18.19
CA ALA A 141 -17.37 2.09 -19.01
C ALA A 141 -17.91 2.35 -20.43
N ARG A 142 -18.15 3.61 -20.84
CA ARG A 142 -18.57 3.96 -22.21
C ARG A 142 -17.42 3.88 -23.24
N HIS A 143 -16.20 3.53 -22.81
CA HIS A 143 -15.11 3.24 -23.74
C HIS A 143 -15.28 1.86 -24.41
N PRO A 144 -15.20 1.76 -25.76
CA PRO A 144 -15.64 0.58 -26.54
C PRO A 144 -14.92 -0.75 -26.28
N ARG A 145 -13.86 -0.77 -25.46
CA ARG A 145 -13.07 -1.97 -25.12
C ARG A 145 -13.21 -2.43 -23.66
N SER A 146 -13.93 -1.69 -22.80
CA SER A 146 -13.91 -1.89 -21.33
C SER A 146 -15.03 -2.80 -20.79
N VAL A 147 -15.82 -3.44 -21.65
CA VAL A 147 -17.15 -3.96 -21.25
C VAL A 147 -17.25 -5.48 -21.41
N SER A 148 -16.54 -6.22 -20.54
CA SER A 148 -17.06 -7.51 -20.07
C SER A 148 -17.98 -7.23 -18.85
N LYS A 149 -19.27 -7.04 -19.16
CA LYS A 149 -20.36 -6.82 -18.20
C LYS A 149 -20.62 -8.12 -17.42
N SER A 150 -20.00 -8.31 -16.25
CA SER A 150 -20.60 -9.06 -15.13
C SER A 150 -19.95 -8.79 -13.77
N THR A 151 -18.69 -8.34 -13.70
CA THR A 151 -17.91 -8.36 -12.45
C THR A 151 -16.85 -7.24 -12.37
N GLY A 152 -17.22 -6.01 -12.77
CA GLY A 152 -16.43 -4.83 -12.39
C GLY A 152 -16.36 -4.70 -10.86
N PRO A 153 -15.43 -3.91 -10.31
CA PRO A 153 -15.25 -3.78 -8.87
C PRO A 153 -16.60 -3.47 -8.19
N SER A 154 -16.81 -4.13 -7.06
CA SER A 154 -17.92 -3.85 -6.17
C SER A 154 -17.89 -2.39 -5.74
N ASN A 155 -19.05 -1.86 -5.34
CA ASN A 155 -19.10 -0.47 -4.87
C ASN A 155 -18.23 -0.25 -3.63
N TYR A 156 -17.94 -1.31 -2.86
CA TYR A 156 -17.01 -1.24 -1.74
C TYR A 156 -15.55 -1.08 -2.19
N GLU A 157 -15.13 -1.78 -3.25
CA GLU A 157 -13.77 -1.61 -3.80
C GLU A 157 -13.58 -0.22 -4.41
N LEU A 158 -14.58 0.24 -5.17
CA LEU A 158 -14.61 1.61 -5.72
C LEU A 158 -14.56 2.67 -4.61
N PHE A 159 -15.36 2.48 -3.56
CA PHE A 159 -15.37 3.37 -2.41
C PHE A 159 -14.01 3.32 -1.67
N ALA A 160 -13.48 2.14 -1.38
CA ALA A 160 -12.21 1.95 -0.69
C ALA A 160 -11.07 2.69 -1.40
N PHE A 161 -11.02 2.57 -2.73
CA PHE A 161 -10.06 3.29 -3.56
C PHE A 161 -10.24 4.81 -3.43
N ALA A 162 -11.44 5.34 -3.69
CA ALA A 162 -11.65 6.80 -3.68
C ALA A 162 -11.41 7.39 -2.28
N TRP A 163 -11.87 6.69 -1.26
CA TRP A 163 -11.71 7.08 0.14
C TRP A 163 -10.26 7.06 0.58
N ALA A 164 -9.49 6.03 0.24
CA ALA A 164 -8.07 5.97 0.54
C ALA A 164 -7.31 7.16 -0.06
N HIS A 165 -7.59 7.51 -1.31
CA HIS A 165 -6.94 8.67 -1.93
C HIS A 165 -7.39 10.00 -1.31
N PHE A 166 -8.67 10.16 -0.96
CA PHE A 166 -9.10 11.33 -0.20
C PHE A 166 -8.28 11.48 1.09
N VAL A 167 -8.16 10.41 1.87
CA VAL A 167 -7.37 10.40 3.11
C VAL A 167 -5.88 10.66 2.86
N LEU A 168 -5.26 9.93 1.93
CA LEU A 168 -3.83 10.05 1.67
C LEU A 168 -3.43 11.44 1.18
N HIS A 169 -4.35 12.17 0.54
CA HIS A 169 -4.08 13.52 0.04
C HIS A 169 -4.59 14.65 0.94
N HIS A 170 -5.54 14.37 1.84
CA HIS A 170 -6.24 15.32 2.71
C HIS A 170 -5.33 16.43 3.26
N ASP A 171 -4.29 16.05 3.99
CA ASP A 171 -3.41 17.00 4.70
C ASP A 171 -2.04 17.19 4.05
N THR A 172 -1.76 16.59 2.90
CA THR A 172 -0.40 16.54 2.32
C THR A 172 0.26 17.90 2.10
N ALA A 173 -0.53 18.96 1.95
CA ALA A 173 -0.06 20.32 1.76
C ALA A 173 -0.08 21.19 3.03
N TYR A 174 -0.35 20.63 4.21
CA TYR A 174 -0.33 21.36 5.47
C TYR A 174 0.98 22.13 5.76
N PRO A 175 2.19 21.68 5.34
CA PRO A 175 3.41 22.45 5.48
C PRO A 175 3.39 23.77 4.69
N LEU A 176 2.65 23.83 3.56
CA LEU A 176 2.48 25.06 2.79
C LEU A 176 1.61 26.09 3.54
N GLU A 177 0.67 25.63 4.35
CA GLU A 177 -0.14 26.51 5.21
C GLU A 177 0.66 27.01 6.43
N ARG A 178 1.43 26.13 7.07
CA ARG A 178 2.04 26.40 8.39
C ARG A 178 3.37 27.15 8.36
N ILE A 179 4.18 27.01 7.31
CA ILE A 179 5.51 27.63 7.27
C ILE A 179 5.37 29.11 6.88
N LEU A 180 5.36 30.01 7.88
CA LEU A 180 5.23 31.47 7.69
C LEU A 180 6.40 32.06 6.88
N PRO A 181 6.17 32.98 5.92
CA PRO A 181 7.23 33.67 5.17
C PRO A 181 8.31 34.30 6.07
N SER A 182 7.90 35.01 7.13
CA SER A 182 8.82 35.68 8.08
C SER A 182 9.62 34.72 8.98
N CYS A 183 9.24 33.45 9.06
CA CYS A 183 9.95 32.42 9.85
C CYS A 183 10.82 31.50 8.99
N ARG A 184 10.97 31.80 7.69
CA ARG A 184 11.79 31.03 6.72
C ARG A 184 13.26 31.46 6.72
N GLU A 185 13.58 32.66 7.20
CA GLU A 185 14.94 33.20 7.22
C GLU A 185 15.80 32.72 8.40
N SER A 186 15.21 32.25 9.51
CA SER A 186 15.95 31.96 10.77
C SER A 186 16.36 30.50 11.01
N HIS A 187 15.86 29.55 10.20
CA HIS A 187 16.22 28.11 10.28
C HIS A 187 16.24 27.46 8.88
N VAL A 188 17.05 28.04 8.00
CA VAL A 188 17.12 27.78 6.55
C VAL A 188 17.27 26.27 6.23
N ASP A 189 18.14 25.54 6.93
CA ASP A 189 18.44 24.15 6.56
C ASP A 189 17.32 23.13 6.85
N SER A 190 16.45 23.39 7.84
CA SER A 190 15.40 22.44 8.25
C SER A 190 14.05 22.69 7.57
N LYS A 191 13.77 23.95 7.19
CA LYS A 191 12.47 24.38 6.62
C LYS A 191 12.48 24.45 5.10
N ASP A 192 13.62 24.76 4.47
CA ASP A 192 13.76 24.67 3.01
C ASP A 192 13.48 23.26 2.51
N GLY A 193 13.89 22.25 3.28
CA GLY A 193 13.61 20.87 2.95
C GLY A 193 12.14 20.47 2.94
N LEU A 194 11.32 21.00 3.85
CA LEU A 194 9.88 20.71 3.91
C LEU A 194 9.16 21.23 2.66
N LEU A 195 9.58 22.38 2.14
CA LEU A 195 9.01 22.97 0.93
C LEU A 195 9.61 22.36 -0.35
N LYS A 196 10.89 21.98 -0.34
CA LYS A 196 11.62 21.40 -1.49
C LYS A 196 11.02 20.08 -2.00
N VAL A 197 10.23 19.37 -1.20
CA VAL A 197 9.54 18.16 -1.66
C VAL A 197 8.46 18.48 -2.69
N PHE A 198 7.75 19.61 -2.52
CA PHE A 198 6.72 20.03 -3.48
C PHE A 198 7.31 20.38 -4.84
N THR A 199 8.48 21.03 -4.88
CA THR A 199 9.18 21.36 -6.15
C THR A 199 9.84 20.14 -6.82
N ARG A 200 9.77 18.97 -6.18
CA ARG A 200 10.36 17.70 -6.62
C ARG A 200 9.32 16.58 -6.64
N LEU A 201 8.08 16.93 -6.98
CA LEU A 201 6.97 15.99 -6.96
C LEU A 201 7.24 14.81 -7.91
N GLU A 202 7.63 15.11 -9.14
CA GLU A 202 7.99 14.10 -10.15
C GLU A 202 9.07 13.13 -9.65
N LYS A 203 10.18 13.66 -9.11
CA LYS A 203 11.28 12.85 -8.57
C LYS A 203 10.81 11.97 -7.42
N SER A 204 9.88 12.46 -6.59
CA SER A 204 9.33 11.71 -5.45
C SER A 204 8.40 10.58 -5.93
N ILE A 205 7.53 10.85 -6.90
CA ILE A 205 6.67 9.84 -7.53
C ILE A 205 7.51 8.73 -8.18
N GLN A 206 8.50 9.10 -8.99
CA GLN A 206 9.38 8.14 -9.67
C GLN A 206 10.11 7.23 -8.68
N LYS A 207 10.61 7.79 -7.58
CA LYS A 207 11.28 6.99 -6.56
C LYS A 207 10.33 6.05 -5.83
N ASP A 208 9.11 6.48 -5.52
CA ASP A 208 8.10 5.62 -4.90
C ASP A 208 7.66 4.49 -5.85
N MET A 209 7.51 4.78 -7.15
CA MET A 209 7.28 3.76 -8.17
C MET A 209 8.44 2.77 -8.26
N ALA A 210 9.69 3.26 -8.25
CA ALA A 210 10.88 2.42 -8.28
C ALA A 210 10.98 1.52 -7.03
N LEU A 211 10.64 2.06 -5.85
CA LEU A 211 10.56 1.29 -4.61
C LEU A 211 9.51 0.18 -4.69
N LYS A 212 8.32 0.47 -5.23
CA LYS A 212 7.27 -0.54 -5.42
C LYS A 212 7.69 -1.62 -6.41
N ALA A 213 8.28 -1.23 -7.54
CA ALA A 213 8.79 -2.18 -8.52
C ALA A 213 9.86 -3.09 -7.89
N LEU A 214 10.84 -2.51 -7.18
CA LEU A 214 11.89 -3.26 -6.49
C LEU A 214 11.32 -4.21 -5.44
N ALA A 215 10.38 -3.74 -4.61
CA ALA A 215 9.72 -4.57 -3.60
C ALA A 215 8.99 -5.76 -4.23
N ARG A 216 8.31 -5.56 -5.37
CA ARG A 216 7.61 -6.62 -6.09
C ARG A 216 8.56 -7.59 -6.80
N LEU A 217 9.70 -7.13 -7.32
CA LEU A 217 10.77 -8.01 -7.82
C LEU A 217 11.31 -8.92 -6.70
N LEU A 218 11.53 -8.37 -5.51
CA LEU A 218 11.96 -9.12 -4.34
C LEU A 218 10.88 -10.14 -3.91
N VAL A 219 9.59 -9.76 -3.94
CA VAL A 219 8.47 -10.71 -3.73
C VAL A 219 8.51 -11.87 -4.70
N LEU A 220 8.79 -11.63 -5.99
CA LEU A 220 8.89 -12.71 -6.97
C LEU A 220 10.03 -13.68 -6.67
N ARG A 221 11.11 -13.24 -6.03
CA ARG A 221 12.17 -14.14 -5.53
C ARG A 221 11.70 -15.03 -4.39
N PHE A 222 10.77 -14.56 -3.55
CA PHE A 222 10.14 -15.40 -2.53
C PHE A 222 9.11 -16.37 -3.13
N VAL A 223 8.37 -15.93 -4.14
CA VAL A 223 7.33 -16.74 -4.79
C VAL A 223 7.92 -17.86 -5.63
N ILE A 224 9.07 -17.61 -6.27
CA ILE A 224 9.77 -18.53 -7.16
C ILE A 224 10.99 -19.08 -6.41
N PRO A 225 10.92 -20.31 -5.85
CA PRO A 225 12.00 -20.86 -5.05
C PRO A 225 13.28 -21.00 -5.86
N THR A 226 14.44 -20.94 -5.19
CA THR A 226 15.74 -21.14 -5.86
C THR A 226 15.96 -22.60 -6.26
N THR A 227 15.47 -23.55 -5.44
CA THR A 227 15.54 -24.98 -5.73
C THR A 227 14.39 -25.43 -6.63
N PRO A 228 14.64 -26.38 -7.56
CA PRO A 228 13.58 -26.97 -8.38
C PRO A 228 12.46 -27.49 -7.49
N GLN A 229 11.22 -27.16 -7.86
CA GLN A 229 10.03 -27.68 -7.19
C GLN A 229 9.48 -28.89 -7.94
N THR A 230 8.64 -29.64 -7.25
CA THR A 230 7.88 -30.75 -7.86
C THR A 230 7.12 -30.23 -9.07
N THR A 231 7.16 -30.99 -10.16
CA THR A 231 6.48 -30.61 -11.40
C THR A 231 5.01 -30.97 -11.35
N LEU A 232 4.19 -30.36 -12.20
CA LEU A 232 2.78 -30.73 -12.37
C LEU A 232 2.63 -32.23 -12.67
N GLN A 233 3.56 -32.79 -13.44
CA GLN A 233 3.57 -34.20 -13.79
C GLN A 233 3.82 -35.09 -12.56
N GLU A 234 4.87 -34.78 -11.80
CA GLU A 234 5.22 -35.50 -10.58
C GLU A 234 4.13 -35.38 -9.51
N MET A 235 3.50 -34.21 -9.36
CA MET A 235 2.47 -33.99 -8.32
C MET A 235 1.15 -34.71 -8.63
N TYR A 236 0.72 -34.75 -9.89
CA TYR A 236 -0.63 -35.21 -10.23
C TYR A 236 -0.69 -36.23 -11.37
N LEU A 237 0.07 -36.04 -12.45
CA LEU A 237 -0.12 -36.87 -13.65
C LEU A 237 0.43 -38.28 -13.49
N ASP A 238 1.57 -38.45 -12.82
CA ASP A 238 2.16 -39.77 -12.59
C ASP A 238 1.39 -40.59 -11.52
N HIS A 239 0.54 -39.93 -10.73
CA HIS A 239 -0.27 -40.54 -9.66
C HIS A 239 -1.73 -40.80 -10.05
N LEU A 240 -2.20 -40.24 -11.18
CA LEU A 240 -3.56 -40.42 -11.69
C LEU A 240 -3.53 -41.34 -12.91
N GLY A 241 -3.80 -42.64 -12.68
CA GLY A 241 -3.83 -43.64 -13.76
C GLY A 241 -4.80 -43.34 -14.90
N HIS A 242 -5.73 -42.39 -14.74
CA HIS A 242 -6.73 -42.01 -15.75
C HIS A 242 -7.08 -40.51 -15.67
N VAL A 243 -6.40 -39.67 -16.47
CA VAL A 243 -6.87 -38.31 -16.77
C VAL A 243 -7.67 -38.39 -18.06
N HIS A 244 -8.97 -38.05 -18.01
CA HIS A 244 -9.85 -38.06 -19.17
C HIS A 244 -9.98 -36.63 -19.72
N ALA A 245 -9.78 -36.41 -21.02
CA ALA A 245 -10.22 -35.17 -21.65
C ALA A 245 -11.45 -35.41 -22.53
N ASP A 246 -12.40 -34.49 -22.42
CA ASP A 246 -13.71 -34.57 -23.07
C ASP A 246 -13.60 -34.17 -24.56
N PRO A 247 -13.91 -35.07 -25.51
CA PRO A 247 -13.87 -34.80 -26.94
C PRO A 247 -14.79 -33.65 -27.39
N HIS A 248 -15.84 -33.32 -26.62
CA HIS A 248 -16.77 -32.24 -26.96
C HIS A 248 -16.22 -30.83 -26.73
N LEU A 249 -15.05 -30.69 -26.09
CA LEU A 249 -14.40 -29.41 -25.81
C LEU A 249 -13.26 -29.06 -26.81
N VAL A 250 -12.81 -30.01 -27.63
CA VAL A 250 -11.75 -29.80 -28.65
C VAL A 250 -12.29 -29.21 -29.97
N ALA A 251 -13.61 -28.99 -30.08
CA ALA A 251 -14.22 -28.57 -31.34
C ALA A 251 -14.29 -27.04 -31.50
N LYS A 252 -13.36 -26.46 -32.26
CA LYS A 252 -13.65 -25.78 -33.56
C LYS A 252 -12.41 -25.07 -34.13
N LYS A 253 -11.73 -25.72 -35.07
CA LYS A 253 -11.11 -25.03 -36.24
C LYS A 253 -10.75 -26.03 -37.35
N SER A 254 -11.73 -26.41 -38.15
CA SER A 254 -11.70 -26.37 -39.62
C SER A 254 -12.92 -27.14 -40.16
N THR A 255 -13.73 -26.42 -40.94
CA THR A 255 -14.42 -26.99 -42.11
C THR A 255 -13.31 -27.53 -43.01
N ASP A 256 -13.14 -28.83 -43.25
CA ASP A 256 -13.97 -29.62 -44.18
C ASP A 256 -13.75 -31.14 -44.07
N GLU A 257 -13.70 -31.71 -42.86
CA GLU A 257 -13.94 -33.16 -42.69
C GLU A 257 -14.84 -33.40 -41.48
N THR A 258 -16.01 -33.99 -41.73
CA THR A 258 -17.03 -34.23 -40.71
C THR A 258 -16.56 -35.31 -39.73
N VAL A 259 -16.51 -34.95 -38.45
CA VAL A 259 -16.41 -35.82 -37.24
C VAL A 259 -17.39 -37.03 -37.28
N VAL A 260 -18.36 -37.03 -38.18
CA VAL A 260 -19.27 -38.14 -38.49
C VAL A 260 -18.54 -39.36 -39.08
N ASP A 261 -17.42 -39.18 -39.78
CA ASP A 261 -16.65 -40.30 -40.35
C ASP A 261 -15.70 -40.96 -39.32
N LEU A 262 -15.26 -40.23 -38.30
CA LEU A 262 -14.46 -40.78 -37.19
C LEU A 262 -15.30 -41.56 -36.15
N LEU A 263 -16.62 -41.36 -36.14
CA LEU A 263 -17.54 -42.04 -35.24
C LEU A 263 -18.24 -43.26 -35.87
N ALA A 264 -17.95 -43.56 -37.15
CA ALA A 264 -18.53 -44.66 -37.89
C ALA A 264 -17.73 -45.98 -37.79
N LYS A 265 -17.62 -46.51 -36.56
CA LYS A 265 -17.49 -47.95 -36.21
C LYS A 265 -16.09 -48.61 -36.35
N PRO A 266 -15.74 -49.64 -35.52
CA PRO A 266 -16.69 -50.55 -34.84
C PRO A 266 -16.43 -50.91 -33.36
N LYS A 267 -17.55 -51.33 -32.76
CA LYS A 267 -17.80 -52.25 -31.63
C LYS A 267 -16.61 -52.91 -30.90
N LYS A 268 -16.78 -52.96 -29.56
CA LYS A 268 -16.36 -54.03 -28.62
C LYS A 268 -14.86 -54.36 -28.59
N SER A 269 -14.08 -53.40 -28.14
CA SER A 269 -13.03 -53.59 -27.15
C SER A 269 -12.78 -52.21 -26.56
N SER A 270 -12.46 -52.12 -25.26
CA SER A 270 -12.17 -50.88 -24.55
C SER A 270 -11.40 -49.90 -25.45
N PRO A 271 -11.75 -48.60 -25.48
CA PRO A 271 -10.98 -47.65 -26.26
C PRO A 271 -9.57 -47.63 -25.65
N THR A 272 -8.61 -48.22 -26.34
CA THR A 272 -7.21 -47.86 -26.18
C THR A 272 -7.09 -46.42 -26.64
N TYR A 273 -7.21 -45.50 -25.68
CA TYR A 273 -6.91 -44.09 -25.86
C TYR A 273 -5.40 -43.96 -26.07
N GLU A 274 -4.99 -43.41 -27.20
CA GLU A 274 -3.59 -43.02 -27.40
C GLU A 274 -3.20 -41.94 -26.38
N PRO A 275 -2.00 -42.00 -25.77
CA PRO A 275 -1.55 -40.99 -24.83
C PRO A 275 -1.40 -39.63 -25.51
N TYR A 276 -2.09 -38.63 -24.98
CA TYR A 276 -2.09 -37.22 -25.39
C TYR A 276 -0.70 -36.71 -25.81
N SER A 277 -0.52 -36.45 -27.10
CA SER A 277 0.65 -35.74 -27.64
C SER A 277 0.72 -34.26 -27.19
N GLU A 278 -0.39 -33.67 -26.73
CA GLU A 278 -0.47 -32.31 -26.19
C GLU A 278 -0.02 -32.16 -24.72
N ILE A 279 0.12 -33.26 -23.97
CA ILE A 279 0.71 -33.24 -22.61
C ILE A 279 2.23 -33.08 -22.66
N LYS A 280 2.86 -33.22 -23.85
CA LYS A 280 4.30 -32.98 -24.06
C LYS A 280 4.66 -31.53 -23.70
N GLY A 281 5.09 -31.33 -22.45
CA GLY A 281 5.50 -30.03 -21.91
C GLY A 281 4.89 -29.71 -20.55
N LEU A 282 3.80 -30.36 -20.13
CA LEU A 282 3.20 -30.14 -18.80
C LEU A 282 4.14 -30.54 -17.65
N GLY A 283 4.98 -31.56 -17.83
CA GLY A 283 6.04 -31.91 -16.89
C GLY A 283 7.14 -30.85 -16.72
N LYS A 284 7.10 -29.75 -17.49
CA LYS A 284 8.02 -28.61 -17.32
C LYS A 284 7.43 -27.49 -16.47
N PHE A 285 6.18 -27.62 -16.02
CA PHE A 285 5.52 -26.65 -15.15
C PHE A 285 5.92 -26.94 -13.70
N GLU A 286 6.64 -26.00 -13.09
CA GLU A 286 7.13 -26.07 -11.71
C GLU A 286 6.05 -25.54 -10.77
N TYR A 287 5.82 -26.24 -9.65
CA TYR A 287 4.88 -25.82 -8.62
C TYR A 287 5.32 -24.52 -7.95
N LEU A 288 4.37 -23.60 -7.74
CA LEU A 288 4.57 -22.32 -7.07
C LEU A 288 3.78 -22.29 -5.74
N PRO A 289 4.33 -22.85 -4.65
CA PRO A 289 3.62 -22.99 -3.38
C PRO A 289 3.22 -21.65 -2.73
N MET A 290 3.97 -20.60 -3.02
CA MET A 290 3.80 -19.28 -2.41
C MET A 290 2.94 -18.33 -3.27
N LEU A 291 2.52 -18.76 -4.46
CA LEU A 291 1.65 -17.97 -5.35
C LEU A 291 0.19 -18.11 -4.89
N LEU A 292 -0.19 -17.40 -3.82
CA LEU A 292 -1.50 -17.49 -3.20
C LEU A 292 -2.27 -16.15 -3.26
N GLY A 293 -3.50 -16.20 -3.80
CA GLY A 293 -4.43 -15.08 -3.87
C GLY A 293 -4.16 -14.07 -4.99
N ALA A 294 -5.15 -13.20 -5.23
CA ALA A 294 -5.17 -12.23 -6.34
C ALA A 294 -3.89 -11.40 -6.49
N ASP A 295 -3.37 -10.83 -5.39
CA ASP A 295 -2.24 -9.91 -5.48
C ASP A 295 -0.94 -10.60 -5.90
N SER A 296 -0.70 -11.83 -5.42
CA SER A 296 0.45 -12.64 -5.84
C SER A 296 0.38 -12.94 -7.34
N LEU A 297 -0.80 -13.32 -7.82
CA LEU A 297 -1.06 -13.62 -9.22
C LEU A 297 -0.89 -12.38 -10.09
N ARG A 298 -1.34 -11.21 -9.63
CA ARG A 298 -1.15 -9.95 -10.35
C ARG A 298 0.32 -9.59 -10.47
N VAL A 299 1.07 -9.65 -9.36
CA VAL A 299 2.52 -9.37 -9.38
C VAL A 299 3.24 -10.37 -10.28
N PHE A 300 2.91 -11.66 -10.20
CA PHE A 300 3.47 -12.68 -11.09
C PHE A 300 3.14 -12.39 -12.56
N ARG A 301 1.87 -12.22 -12.92
CA ARG A 301 1.44 -11.97 -14.30
C ARG A 301 1.93 -10.65 -14.89
N SER A 302 2.40 -9.71 -14.06
CA SER A 302 2.99 -8.46 -14.56
C SER A 302 4.34 -8.64 -15.28
N LEU A 303 5.05 -9.75 -15.02
CA LEU A 303 6.32 -10.10 -15.69
C LEU A 303 6.28 -11.42 -16.47
N PHE A 304 5.24 -12.23 -16.27
CA PHE A 304 5.14 -13.56 -16.87
C PHE A 304 4.00 -13.61 -17.87
N ASP A 305 4.30 -14.09 -19.08
CA ASP A 305 3.32 -14.35 -20.11
C ASP A 305 2.23 -15.29 -19.58
N SER A 306 0.97 -14.96 -19.89
CA SER A 306 -0.19 -15.69 -19.35
C SER A 306 -0.21 -17.15 -19.81
N ASP A 307 0.33 -17.48 -20.99
CA ASP A 307 0.36 -18.83 -21.55
C ASP A 307 1.31 -19.81 -20.81
N ARG A 308 2.15 -19.27 -19.91
CA ARG A 308 3.12 -19.99 -19.07
C ARG A 308 2.62 -20.27 -17.66
N LEU A 309 1.40 -19.87 -17.32
CA LEU A 309 0.78 -20.11 -16.02
C LEU A 309 -0.37 -21.12 -16.14
N CYS A 310 -0.45 -22.05 -15.20
CA CYS A 310 -1.62 -22.91 -15.03
C CYS A 310 -2.00 -23.06 -13.56
N ALA A 311 -3.23 -23.51 -13.32
CA ALA A 311 -3.80 -23.69 -12.00
C ALA A 311 -4.52 -25.04 -11.91
N VAL A 312 -4.36 -25.72 -10.79
CA VAL A 312 -5.05 -26.95 -10.42
C VAL A 312 -5.91 -26.63 -9.20
N LEU A 313 -7.22 -26.84 -9.29
CA LEU A 313 -8.10 -26.84 -8.13
C LEU A 313 -7.95 -28.19 -7.44
N GLU A 314 -7.54 -28.20 -6.18
CA GLU A 314 -7.32 -29.39 -5.38
C GLU A 314 -8.31 -29.45 -4.22
N ASN A 315 -8.80 -30.64 -3.88
CA ASN A 315 -9.52 -30.86 -2.63
C ASN A 315 -8.52 -30.95 -1.48
N VAL A 316 -8.56 -30.00 -0.57
CA VAL A 316 -7.60 -29.86 0.54
C VAL A 316 -7.63 -31.05 1.49
N VAL A 317 -8.76 -31.75 1.59
CA VAL A 317 -8.91 -32.91 2.49
C VAL A 317 -8.32 -34.17 1.88
N THR A 318 -8.53 -34.39 0.57
CA THR A 318 -8.11 -35.63 -0.10
C THR A 318 -6.81 -35.50 -0.87
N GLY A 319 -6.31 -34.28 -1.10
CA GLY A 319 -5.18 -33.98 -1.97
C GLY A 319 -5.47 -34.21 -3.46
N GLN A 320 -6.71 -34.57 -3.82
CA GLN A 320 -7.04 -34.95 -5.19
C GLN A 320 -7.29 -33.70 -6.05
N PRO A 321 -6.68 -33.63 -7.25
CA PRO A 321 -6.97 -32.55 -8.18
C PRO A 321 -8.36 -32.74 -8.78
N VAL A 322 -9.11 -31.65 -8.79
CA VAL A 322 -10.49 -31.56 -9.21
C VAL A 322 -10.60 -30.94 -10.60
N LEU A 323 -9.85 -29.87 -10.86
CA LEU A 323 -9.92 -29.12 -12.11
C LEU A 323 -8.54 -28.61 -12.50
N PHE A 324 -8.18 -28.70 -13.78
CA PHE A 324 -7.00 -28.03 -14.31
C PHE A 324 -7.41 -26.91 -15.26
N LEU A 325 -6.74 -25.77 -15.16
CA LEU A 325 -6.90 -24.62 -16.03
C LEU A 325 -5.52 -24.16 -16.50
N ARG A 326 -5.39 -23.91 -17.80
CA ARG A 326 -4.25 -23.17 -18.37
C ARG A 326 -4.69 -21.73 -18.62
N CYS A 327 -3.86 -20.77 -18.26
CA CYS A 327 -4.15 -19.37 -18.55
C CYS A 327 -3.89 -19.11 -20.04
N SER A 328 -4.80 -18.42 -20.72
CA SER A 328 -4.65 -18.03 -22.14
C SER A 328 -4.90 -16.53 -22.29
N GLU A 329 -4.14 -15.87 -23.15
CA GLU A 329 -4.26 -14.42 -23.42
C GLU A 329 -5.65 -14.03 -23.96
N SER A 330 -6.34 -14.96 -24.63
CA SER A 330 -7.64 -14.75 -25.28
C SER A 330 -8.83 -14.55 -24.33
N TYR A 331 -8.66 -14.65 -23.01
CA TYR A 331 -9.78 -14.56 -22.06
C TYR A 331 -10.44 -13.17 -22.00
N GLY A 332 -9.73 -12.11 -22.40
CA GLY A 332 -10.20 -10.71 -22.30
C GLY A 332 -10.93 -10.15 -23.53
N ALA A 333 -10.62 -10.60 -24.75
CA ALA A 333 -11.00 -9.85 -25.95
C ALA A 333 -12.35 -10.26 -26.57
N THR A 334 -12.74 -11.53 -26.54
CA THR A 334 -14.02 -12.02 -27.06
C THR A 334 -14.46 -13.30 -26.34
N ALA A 335 -15.50 -13.20 -25.51
CA ALA A 335 -16.04 -14.29 -24.69
C ALA A 335 -16.67 -15.49 -25.46
N ASN A 336 -16.36 -15.64 -26.75
CA ASN A 336 -16.89 -16.68 -27.64
C ASN A 336 -15.86 -17.75 -28.03
N ASP A 337 -14.57 -17.58 -27.72
CA ASP A 337 -13.55 -18.59 -28.06
C ASP A 337 -13.34 -19.55 -26.87
N SER A 338 -14.10 -20.64 -26.85
CA SER A 338 -14.10 -21.68 -25.81
C SER A 338 -12.90 -22.63 -25.88
N SER A 339 -11.86 -22.29 -26.64
CA SER A 339 -10.77 -23.18 -27.04
C SER A 339 -9.61 -23.29 -26.02
N SER A 340 -9.69 -22.66 -24.84
CA SER A 340 -8.58 -22.60 -23.87
C SER A 340 -8.75 -23.43 -22.59
N LEU A 341 -9.65 -24.42 -22.55
CA LEU A 341 -10.00 -25.15 -21.32
C LEU A 341 -9.74 -26.65 -21.47
N VAL A 342 -8.67 -27.22 -20.87
CA VAL A 342 -8.37 -28.65 -20.99
C VAL A 342 -7.83 -29.28 -19.69
N ALA A 343 -8.73 -29.90 -18.90
CA ALA A 343 -8.66 -31.28 -18.38
C ALA A 343 -9.53 -31.48 -17.11
N TRP A 344 -10.23 -32.63 -17.02
CA TRP A 344 -11.25 -32.99 -16.01
C TRP A 344 -10.90 -34.31 -15.30
N CYS A 345 -11.40 -34.54 -14.08
CA CYS A 345 -11.25 -35.82 -13.34
C CYS A 345 -12.63 -36.37 -12.92
N ASP A 346 -12.84 -37.69 -12.91
CA ASP A 346 -14.15 -38.33 -13.13
C ASP A 346 -15.17 -38.38 -11.97
N SER A 347 -14.88 -37.90 -10.75
CA SER A 347 -15.79 -38.10 -9.60
C SER A 347 -16.31 -36.79 -8.99
N TRP A 348 -17.52 -36.37 -9.36
CA TRP A 348 -18.12 -35.12 -8.88
C TRP A 348 -19.42 -35.35 -8.10
N GLY A 349 -19.52 -34.74 -6.94
CA GLY A 349 -20.80 -34.49 -6.27
C GLY A 349 -21.65 -33.45 -7.02
N SER A 350 -22.97 -33.48 -6.84
CA SER A 350 -23.95 -32.62 -7.53
C SER A 350 -23.72 -31.11 -7.36
N ARG A 351 -22.98 -30.69 -6.33
CA ARG A 351 -22.74 -29.30 -5.96
C ARG A 351 -21.75 -28.58 -6.90
N LEU A 352 -20.67 -29.23 -7.32
CA LEU A 352 -19.74 -28.62 -8.28
C LEU A 352 -20.27 -28.64 -9.73
N LYS A 353 -21.18 -29.56 -10.09
CA LYS A 353 -21.88 -29.49 -11.39
C LYS A 353 -22.63 -28.17 -11.59
N LYS A 354 -23.15 -27.56 -10.52
CA LYS A 354 -23.76 -26.21 -10.53
C LYS A 354 -22.74 -25.07 -10.64
N LEU A 355 -21.51 -25.25 -10.15
CA LEU A 355 -20.43 -24.28 -10.36
C LEU A 355 -19.94 -24.30 -11.81
N LEU A 356 -19.82 -25.50 -12.38
CA LEU A 356 -19.48 -25.70 -13.80
C LEU A 356 -20.55 -25.19 -14.76
N THR A 357 -21.80 -24.92 -14.35
CA THR A 357 -22.76 -24.24 -15.23
C THR A 357 -22.43 -22.76 -15.46
N CYS A 358 -21.55 -22.16 -14.64
CA CYS A 358 -20.99 -20.82 -14.82
C CYS A 358 -19.55 -20.87 -15.39
N LYS A 359 -19.30 -21.68 -16.44
CA LYS A 359 -17.96 -21.90 -17.05
C LYS A 359 -17.18 -20.60 -17.34
N ARG A 360 -17.88 -19.50 -17.63
CA ARG A 360 -17.29 -18.19 -17.95
C ARG A 360 -16.47 -17.59 -16.80
N ASP A 361 -16.79 -17.91 -15.55
CA ASP A 361 -16.21 -17.24 -14.38
C ASP A 361 -15.00 -18.00 -13.77
N LEU A 362 -14.70 -19.22 -14.23
CA LEU A 362 -13.69 -20.08 -13.60
C LEU A 362 -12.25 -19.56 -13.76
N PRO A 363 -11.76 -19.21 -14.96
CA PRO A 363 -10.42 -18.62 -15.09
C PRO A 363 -10.29 -17.27 -14.40
N LYS A 364 -11.37 -16.49 -14.32
CA LYS A 364 -11.39 -15.28 -13.49
C LYS A 364 -11.21 -15.60 -12.00
N LEU A 365 -11.93 -16.59 -11.49
CA LEU A 365 -11.76 -17.06 -10.10
C LEU A 365 -10.34 -17.58 -9.84
N ALA A 366 -9.74 -18.28 -10.81
CA ALA A 366 -8.40 -18.86 -10.67
C ALA A 366 -7.29 -17.82 -10.82
N PHE A 367 -7.30 -17.00 -11.86
CA PHE A 367 -6.14 -16.18 -12.26
C PHE A 367 -6.28 -14.68 -11.98
N ASP A 368 -7.50 -14.17 -11.78
CA ASP A 368 -7.72 -12.74 -11.46
C ASP A 368 -8.04 -12.54 -9.97
N LEU A 369 -8.81 -13.46 -9.39
CA LEU A 369 -9.26 -13.38 -8.00
C LEU A 369 -8.46 -14.30 -7.07
N GLY A 370 -7.92 -15.41 -7.58
CA GLY A 370 -7.28 -16.44 -6.74
C GLY A 370 -8.20 -16.97 -5.63
N VAL A 371 -9.51 -17.02 -5.88
CA VAL A 371 -10.53 -17.44 -4.90
C VAL A 371 -11.02 -18.83 -5.24
N SER A 372 -10.95 -19.72 -4.26
CA SER A 372 -11.46 -21.08 -4.40
C SER A 372 -12.99 -21.11 -4.30
N PRO A 373 -13.67 -21.99 -5.07
CA PRO A 373 -15.14 -22.04 -5.09
C PRO A 373 -15.78 -22.51 -3.77
N ASP A 374 -15.02 -23.23 -2.95
CA ASP A 374 -15.45 -23.80 -1.66
C ASP A 374 -14.26 -23.79 -0.69
N ALA A 375 -14.53 -23.76 0.62
CA ALA A 375 -13.53 -23.77 1.70
C ALA A 375 -12.73 -25.09 1.80
N GLN A 376 -13.23 -26.16 1.18
CA GLN A 376 -12.54 -27.46 1.04
C GLN A 376 -11.69 -27.56 -0.22
N MET A 377 -11.67 -26.51 -1.05
CA MET A 377 -10.92 -26.48 -2.30
C MET A 377 -9.84 -25.41 -2.24
N GLU A 378 -8.74 -25.62 -2.95
CA GLU A 378 -7.63 -24.67 -3.03
C GLU A 378 -7.05 -24.65 -4.45
N TRP A 379 -6.65 -23.48 -4.94
CA TRP A 379 -5.92 -23.38 -6.19
C TRP A 379 -4.42 -23.59 -5.96
N ARG A 380 -3.82 -24.45 -6.77
CA ARG A 380 -2.39 -24.74 -6.83
C ARG A 380 -1.86 -24.25 -8.17
N TYR A 381 -0.85 -23.39 -8.15
CA TYR A 381 -0.37 -22.76 -9.37
C TYR A 381 0.96 -23.36 -9.81
N PHE A 382 1.15 -23.44 -11.12
CA PHE A 382 2.39 -23.91 -11.71
C PHE A 382 2.76 -23.00 -12.87
N ALA A 383 4.07 -22.84 -13.07
CA ALA A 383 4.58 -22.01 -14.16
C ALA A 383 5.65 -22.74 -14.97
N LEU A 384 5.73 -22.43 -16.27
CA LEU A 384 6.75 -22.98 -17.16
C LEU A 384 8.07 -22.25 -16.97
N LYS A 385 9.10 -22.95 -16.48
CA LYS A 385 10.47 -22.41 -16.27
C LYS A 385 10.51 -21.05 -15.55
N PRO A 386 9.82 -20.89 -14.41
CA PRO A 386 9.65 -19.59 -13.77
C PRO A 386 10.98 -18.94 -13.36
N ARG A 387 11.97 -19.77 -13.00
CA ARG A 387 13.32 -19.32 -12.60
C ARG A 387 14.13 -18.74 -13.74
N ASP A 388 14.15 -19.42 -14.88
CA ASP A 388 14.87 -18.96 -16.08
C ASP A 388 14.32 -17.61 -16.53
N ILE A 389 12.99 -17.47 -16.51
CA ILE A 389 12.31 -16.22 -16.87
C ILE A 389 12.66 -15.12 -15.87
N LEU A 390 12.54 -15.37 -14.56
CA LEU A 390 12.89 -14.36 -13.57
C LEU A 390 14.34 -13.92 -13.68
N GLN A 391 15.28 -14.86 -13.89
CA GLN A 391 16.70 -14.53 -14.06
C GLN A 391 16.94 -13.69 -15.33
N HIS A 392 16.26 -14.02 -16.42
CA HIS A 392 16.31 -13.24 -17.66
C HIS A 392 15.74 -11.83 -17.48
N GLU A 393 14.60 -11.70 -16.81
CA GLU A 393 13.97 -10.41 -16.50
C GLU A 393 14.88 -9.58 -15.60
N LEU A 394 15.44 -10.15 -14.53
CA LEU A 394 16.39 -9.44 -13.67
C LEU A 394 17.65 -9.01 -14.44
N GLY A 395 18.14 -9.82 -15.39
CA GLY A 395 19.24 -9.43 -16.29
C GLY A 395 18.92 -8.23 -17.14
N THR A 396 17.72 -8.20 -17.69
CA THR A 396 17.29 -7.14 -18.58
C THR A 396 16.92 -5.85 -17.83
N LEU A 397 16.38 -5.97 -16.61
CA LEU A 397 15.90 -4.83 -15.83
C LEU A 397 16.99 -4.19 -14.95
N LEU A 398 17.89 -4.98 -14.38
CA LEU A 398 18.89 -4.49 -13.42
C LEU A 398 20.29 -4.34 -14.00
N ASP A 399 20.59 -5.01 -15.11
CA ASP A 399 21.86 -4.92 -15.82
C ASP A 399 23.09 -5.02 -14.89
N GLU A 400 23.90 -3.96 -14.75
CA GLU A 400 25.08 -3.94 -13.86
C GLU A 400 24.75 -4.05 -12.36
N HIS A 401 23.49 -3.84 -11.96
CA HIS A 401 23.06 -3.86 -10.56
C HIS A 401 22.50 -5.20 -10.06
N GLN A 402 22.76 -6.29 -10.78
CA GLN A 402 22.33 -7.63 -10.35
C GLN A 402 22.96 -8.07 -9.04
N ASP A 403 24.22 -7.74 -8.80
CA ASP A 403 24.95 -8.15 -7.60
C ASP A 403 24.41 -7.46 -6.35
N GLU A 404 24.14 -6.15 -6.43
CA GLU A 404 23.49 -5.37 -5.38
C GLU A 404 22.10 -5.93 -5.07
N PHE A 405 21.33 -6.29 -6.11
CA PHE A 405 20.05 -6.95 -5.90
C PHE A 405 20.19 -8.32 -5.23
N GLY A 406 21.21 -9.11 -5.60
CA GLY A 406 21.53 -10.36 -4.94
C GLY A 406 21.84 -10.19 -3.45
N GLN A 407 22.59 -9.15 -3.09
CA GLN A 407 22.87 -8.79 -1.70
C GLN A 407 21.60 -8.41 -0.93
N LEU A 408 20.71 -7.63 -1.55
CA LEU A 408 19.41 -7.28 -0.96
C LEU A 408 18.56 -8.53 -0.71
N VAL A 409 18.47 -9.44 -1.68
CA VAL A 409 17.72 -10.70 -1.55
C VAL A 409 18.26 -11.50 -0.36
N ALA A 410 19.57 -11.76 -0.32
CA ALA A 410 20.18 -12.57 0.74
C ALA A 410 19.91 -11.99 2.14
N GLN A 411 19.89 -10.65 2.26
CA GLN A 411 19.62 -10.00 3.54
C GLN A 411 18.14 -10.08 3.94
N ILE A 412 17.23 -9.82 3.01
CA ILE A 412 15.78 -9.85 3.25
C ILE A 412 15.32 -11.29 3.53
N ASP A 413 15.94 -12.27 2.87
CA ASP A 413 15.77 -13.69 3.19
C ASP A 413 16.14 -14.00 4.65
N ASN A 414 17.19 -13.39 5.19
CA ASN A 414 17.58 -13.62 6.59
C ASN A 414 16.78 -12.79 7.60
N ASP A 415 15.85 -11.93 7.16
CA ASP A 415 15.04 -11.10 8.04
C ASP A 415 13.78 -11.85 8.49
N ASP A 416 13.84 -12.40 9.71
CA ASP A 416 12.72 -13.12 10.32
C ASP A 416 11.45 -12.27 10.39
N SER A 417 11.53 -10.93 10.48
CA SER A 417 10.34 -10.08 10.52
C SER A 417 9.54 -10.10 9.20
N ILE A 418 10.18 -10.51 8.11
CA ILE A 418 9.59 -10.68 6.79
C ILE A 418 9.03 -12.10 6.63
N ARG A 419 9.66 -13.11 7.25
CA ARG A 419 9.28 -14.53 7.15
C ARG A 419 8.28 -15.05 8.20
N THR A 420 8.33 -14.57 9.45
CA THR A 420 7.83 -15.32 10.63
C THR A 420 6.39 -15.07 11.07
N ARG A 421 5.68 -14.06 10.55
CA ARG A 421 4.24 -13.94 10.89
C ARG A 421 3.47 -14.97 10.07
N SER A 422 2.82 -15.92 10.74
CA SER A 422 1.87 -16.86 10.14
C SER A 422 0.73 -16.06 9.50
N ILE A 423 0.85 -15.78 8.21
CA ILE A 423 -0.11 -15.01 7.45
C ILE A 423 -1.29 -15.92 7.13
N GLY A 424 -2.50 -15.49 7.49
CA GLY A 424 -3.73 -16.23 7.22
C GLY A 424 -3.96 -16.47 5.72
N ARG A 425 -5.03 -17.20 5.39
CA ARG A 425 -5.39 -17.65 4.01
C ARG A 425 -5.56 -16.53 2.95
N TYR A 426 -5.33 -15.27 3.27
CA TYR A 426 -5.52 -14.12 2.39
C TYR A 426 -4.25 -13.24 2.34
N GLY A 427 -3.45 -13.36 1.27
CA GLY A 427 -2.51 -12.30 0.85
C GLY A 427 -1.05 -12.39 1.30
N HIS A 428 -0.42 -13.57 1.25
CA HIS A 428 0.99 -13.77 1.61
C HIS A 428 1.96 -12.81 0.89
N SER A 429 1.82 -12.65 -0.43
CA SER A 429 2.74 -11.83 -1.24
C SER A 429 2.57 -10.33 -1.06
N ALA A 430 1.34 -9.84 -0.87
CA ALA A 430 1.07 -8.42 -0.76
C ALA A 430 1.58 -7.88 0.58
N ASP A 431 1.40 -8.67 1.64
CA ASP A 431 1.93 -8.35 2.96
C ASP A 431 3.47 -8.42 2.99
N VAL A 432 4.07 -9.47 2.42
CA VAL A 432 5.53 -9.55 2.25
C VAL A 432 6.04 -8.37 1.43
N GLY A 433 5.38 -8.04 0.31
CA GLY A 433 5.74 -6.91 -0.54
C GLY A 433 5.66 -5.57 0.18
N TYR A 434 4.63 -5.35 1.01
CA TYR A 434 4.55 -4.18 1.87
C TYR A 434 5.70 -4.13 2.88
N ARG A 435 6.01 -5.25 3.55
CA ARG A 435 7.11 -5.29 4.53
C ARG A 435 8.46 -5.01 3.88
N VAL A 436 8.70 -5.60 2.70
CA VAL A 436 9.88 -5.31 1.88
C VAL A 436 9.91 -3.84 1.49
N PHE A 437 8.80 -3.29 0.99
CA PHE A 437 8.69 -1.87 0.64
C PHE A 437 9.03 -0.97 1.83
N ARG A 438 8.41 -1.20 2.99
CA ARG A 438 8.69 -0.46 4.23
C ARG A 438 10.16 -0.57 4.64
N ARG A 439 10.72 -1.78 4.59
CA ARG A 439 12.12 -2.03 4.96
C ARG A 439 13.09 -1.29 4.04
N LEU A 440 12.84 -1.31 2.73
CA LEU A 440 13.60 -0.55 1.75
C LEU A 440 13.47 0.96 1.98
N SER A 441 12.26 1.47 2.23
CA SER A 441 12.03 2.88 2.57
C SER A 441 12.84 3.31 3.79
N MET A 442 12.93 2.47 4.83
CA MET A 442 13.77 2.72 6.01
C MET A 442 15.26 2.74 5.65
N TYR A 443 15.76 1.79 4.85
CA TYR A 443 17.18 1.76 4.43
C TYR A 443 17.56 3.00 3.63
N LEU A 444 16.66 3.47 2.77
CA LEU A 444 16.87 4.69 2.00
C LEU A 444 16.65 5.98 2.80
N GLY A 445 16.38 5.85 4.11
CA GLY A 445 16.15 6.98 4.99
C GLY A 445 14.91 7.78 4.63
N TYR A 446 13.86 7.22 4.03
CA TYR A 446 12.65 8.02 3.72
C TYR A 446 11.99 8.59 4.99
N GLU A 447 12.15 7.88 6.10
CA GLU A 447 11.70 8.30 7.42
C GLU A 447 12.65 9.34 8.06
N SER A 448 13.89 9.49 7.58
CA SER A 448 14.95 10.29 8.21
C SER A 448 15.58 11.39 7.34
N ASP A 449 15.50 11.30 6.00
CA ASP A 449 16.31 12.07 5.05
C ASP A 449 15.54 13.20 4.37
N LEU A 450 16.09 14.41 4.52
CA LEU A 450 16.26 15.33 3.41
C LEU A 450 17.61 15.04 2.78
N GLU A 451 17.74 15.36 1.49
CA GLU A 451 19.00 15.35 0.74
C GLU A 451 19.99 16.42 1.26
N THR A 452 20.39 16.37 2.53
CA THR A 452 21.45 17.19 3.13
C THR A 452 22.61 16.31 3.59
N THR A 453 23.78 16.57 3.01
CA THR A 453 25.07 15.90 3.25
C THR A 453 25.51 15.85 4.72
N ALA A 454 24.94 16.68 5.59
CA ALA A 454 25.25 16.70 7.02
C ALA A 454 24.63 15.52 7.81
N ARG A 455 23.50 14.95 7.36
CA ARG A 455 22.86 13.78 8.02
C ARG A 455 23.32 12.43 7.47
N ASP A 456 24.05 12.41 6.35
CA ASP A 456 24.69 11.20 5.83
C ASP A 456 25.72 10.64 6.82
N PHE A 457 26.34 11.49 7.64
CA PHE A 457 27.24 11.06 8.71
C PHE A 457 26.48 10.39 9.87
N GLU A 458 25.42 11.00 10.39
CA GLU A 458 24.64 10.43 11.50
C GLU A 458 23.98 9.11 11.12
N SER A 459 23.42 9.01 9.91
CA SER A 459 22.86 7.76 9.39
C SER A 459 23.94 6.70 9.17
N SER A 460 25.11 7.08 8.65
CA SER A 460 26.26 6.17 8.57
C SER A 460 26.70 5.69 9.96
N PHE A 461 26.71 6.56 10.97
CA PHE A 461 27.03 6.18 12.35
C PHE A 461 25.95 5.27 12.96
N ALA A 462 24.68 5.50 12.66
CA ALA A 462 23.59 4.62 13.11
C ALA A 462 23.66 3.24 12.43
N ASP A 463 24.03 3.17 11.16
CA ASP A 463 24.27 1.90 10.46
C ASP A 463 25.50 1.17 11.01
N ILE A 464 26.56 1.91 11.33
CA ILE A 464 27.74 1.38 12.02
C ILE A 464 27.37 0.87 13.42
N ASP A 465 26.60 1.63 14.20
CA ASP A 465 26.16 1.24 15.55
C ASP A 465 25.29 -0.03 15.52
N ARG A 466 24.40 -0.15 14.53
CA ARG A 466 23.63 -1.38 14.30
C ARG A 466 24.54 -2.54 13.91
N GLY A 467 25.53 -2.28 13.06
CA GLY A 467 26.58 -3.25 12.72
C GLY A 467 27.35 -3.73 13.95
N ILE A 468 27.73 -2.80 14.84
CA ILE A 468 28.40 -3.11 16.11
C ILE A 468 27.51 -4.01 16.98
N LYS A 469 26.24 -3.64 17.21
CA LYS A 469 25.28 -4.45 17.98
C LYS A 469 25.06 -5.85 17.39
N ASN A 470 25.06 -5.98 16.07
CA ASN A 470 24.98 -7.27 15.40
C ASN A 470 26.24 -8.11 15.64
N VAL A 471 27.41 -7.47 15.58
CA VAL A 471 28.69 -8.13 15.89
C VAL A 471 28.75 -8.56 17.34
N GLU A 472 28.25 -7.78 18.31
CA GLU A 472 28.27 -8.15 19.73
C GLU A 472 27.68 -9.55 19.98
N ASN A 473 26.57 -9.88 19.31
CA ASN A 473 25.93 -11.19 19.42
C ASN A 473 26.68 -12.31 18.66
N LYS A 474 27.43 -11.97 17.60
CA LYS A 474 28.18 -12.92 16.77
C LYS A 474 29.65 -13.08 17.19
N LEU A 475 30.16 -12.18 18.03
CA LEU A 475 31.57 -12.07 18.38
C LEU A 475 32.15 -13.38 18.95
N PRO A 476 31.46 -14.13 19.83
CA PRO A 476 31.98 -15.42 20.30
C PRO A 476 32.24 -16.42 19.17
N THR A 477 31.34 -16.48 18.18
CA THR A 477 31.45 -17.35 17.01
C THR A 477 32.58 -16.89 16.09
N ILE A 478 32.71 -15.58 15.84
CA ILE A 478 33.79 -15.01 15.03
C ILE A 478 35.15 -15.32 15.66
N VAL A 479 35.29 -15.08 16.97
CA VAL A 479 36.52 -15.38 17.72
C VAL A 479 36.83 -16.87 17.68
N ALA A 480 35.83 -17.74 17.90
CA ALA A 480 36.02 -19.20 17.82
C ALA A 480 36.50 -19.63 16.43
N ASN A 481 35.95 -19.08 15.35
CA ASN A 481 36.39 -19.37 13.99
C ASN A 481 37.81 -18.86 13.72
N CYS A 482 38.16 -17.67 14.18
CA CYS A 482 39.51 -17.11 14.06
C CYS A 482 40.53 -17.96 14.83
N VAL A 483 40.22 -18.34 16.06
CA VAL A 483 41.04 -19.26 16.86
C VAL A 483 41.19 -20.60 16.15
N GLY A 484 40.12 -21.15 15.59
CA GLY A 484 40.15 -22.38 14.81
C GLY A 484 41.06 -22.28 13.57
N ARG A 485 41.00 -21.16 12.84
CA ARG A 485 41.90 -20.90 11.70
C ARG A 485 43.36 -20.84 12.13
N VAL A 486 43.68 -20.11 13.20
CA VAL A 486 45.06 -20.01 13.72
C VAL A 486 45.59 -21.36 14.18
N LEU A 487 44.80 -22.11 14.96
CA LEU A 487 45.20 -23.44 15.42
C LEU A 487 45.42 -24.39 14.24
N LYS A 488 44.54 -24.35 13.22
CA LYS A 488 44.70 -25.16 12.02
C LYS A 488 46.00 -24.82 11.29
N THR A 489 46.25 -23.54 11.04
CA THR A 489 47.47 -23.08 10.36
C THR A 489 48.73 -23.46 11.14
N ASP A 490 48.74 -23.29 12.47
CA ASP A 490 49.88 -23.64 13.31
C ASP A 490 50.12 -25.16 13.38
N ILE A 491 49.06 -25.97 13.32
CA ILE A 491 49.19 -27.44 13.24
C ILE A 491 49.77 -27.84 11.88
N GLU A 492 49.29 -27.23 10.79
CA GLU A 492 49.76 -27.50 9.44
C GLU A 492 51.20 -27.03 9.21
N SER A 493 51.65 -25.95 9.87
CA SER A 493 53.03 -25.45 9.82
C SER A 493 53.99 -26.20 10.76
N GLY A 494 53.45 -26.95 11.72
CA GLY A 494 54.23 -27.61 12.79
C GLY A 494 54.58 -26.69 13.97
N ASP A 495 54.08 -25.45 14.00
CA ASP A 495 54.23 -24.52 15.12
C ASP A 495 53.45 -24.97 16.38
N LEU A 496 52.44 -25.82 16.19
CA LEU A 496 51.68 -26.45 17.25
C LEU A 496 51.60 -27.97 17.02
N ASP A 497 52.21 -28.77 17.90
CA ASP A 497 52.07 -30.23 17.88
C ASP A 497 51.05 -30.70 18.93
N PRO A 498 49.84 -31.14 18.52
CA PRO A 498 48.82 -31.65 19.44
C PRO A 498 49.31 -32.87 20.23
N SER A 499 50.16 -33.71 19.63
CA SER A 499 50.68 -34.94 20.25
C SER A 499 51.57 -34.59 21.44
N ASN A 500 52.43 -33.59 21.29
CA ASN A 500 53.29 -33.09 22.36
C ASN A 500 52.49 -32.45 23.52
N ILE A 501 51.39 -31.75 23.21
CA ILE A 501 50.50 -31.17 24.23
C ILE A 501 49.80 -32.26 25.03
N LEU A 502 49.29 -33.30 24.36
CA LEU A 502 48.57 -34.41 24.98
C LEU A 502 49.50 -35.33 25.78
N ALA A 503 50.68 -35.67 25.23
CA ALA A 503 51.64 -36.55 25.87
C ALA A 503 52.18 -36.00 27.20
N ASN A 504 52.22 -34.67 27.34
CA ASN A 504 52.79 -33.99 28.50
C ASN A 504 51.75 -33.39 29.45
N ALA A 505 50.47 -33.70 29.26
CA ALA A 505 49.39 -33.18 30.09
C ALA A 505 49.10 -34.07 31.30
N LYS A 506 49.05 -33.45 32.49
CA LYS A 506 48.68 -34.14 33.74
C LYS A 506 47.17 -34.11 34.04
N SER A 507 46.41 -33.27 33.33
CA SER A 507 44.96 -33.08 33.49
C SER A 507 44.39 -32.29 32.32
N VAL A 508 43.06 -32.25 32.19
CA VAL A 508 42.36 -31.39 31.22
C VAL A 508 42.71 -29.91 31.44
N ASN A 509 42.83 -29.47 32.70
CA ASN A 509 43.25 -28.11 33.03
C ASN A 509 44.66 -27.80 32.54
N SER A 510 45.58 -28.76 32.61
CA SER A 510 46.94 -28.64 32.06
C SER A 510 46.94 -28.48 30.53
N ILE A 511 46.05 -29.18 29.82
CA ILE A 511 45.90 -29.05 28.37
C ILE A 511 45.38 -27.64 28.05
N ALA A 512 44.31 -27.23 28.72
CA ALA A 512 43.69 -25.92 28.54
C ALA A 512 44.68 -24.79 28.81
N SER A 513 45.45 -24.83 29.90
CA SER A 513 46.45 -23.79 30.21
C SER A 513 47.54 -23.67 29.13
N ARG A 514 47.98 -24.78 28.53
CA ARG A 514 48.99 -24.76 27.46
C ARG A 514 48.43 -24.22 26.15
N LEU A 515 47.23 -24.65 25.78
CA LEU A 515 46.51 -24.10 24.62
C LEU A 515 46.24 -22.61 24.78
N ILE A 516 45.79 -22.17 25.96
CA ILE A 516 45.58 -20.75 26.25
C ILE A 516 46.90 -19.99 26.12
N LYS A 517 48.01 -20.50 26.66
CA LYS A 517 49.33 -19.84 26.54
C LYS A 517 49.77 -19.72 25.08
N HIS A 518 49.54 -20.75 24.27
CA HIS A 518 49.80 -20.72 22.82
C HIS A 518 48.94 -19.66 22.13
N LEU A 519 47.63 -19.65 22.39
CA LEU A 519 46.72 -18.66 21.81
C LEU A 519 47.05 -17.23 22.23
N VAL A 520 47.47 -17.01 23.47
CA VAL A 520 47.97 -15.70 23.94
C VAL A 520 49.21 -15.27 23.14
N SER A 521 50.11 -16.19 22.79
CA SER A 521 51.26 -15.88 21.93
C SER A 521 50.87 -15.48 20.50
N LYS A 522 49.68 -15.91 20.04
CA LYS A 522 49.10 -15.61 18.73
C LYS A 522 48.04 -14.51 18.78
N GLN A 523 47.96 -13.76 19.90
CA GLN A 523 46.92 -12.76 20.11
C GLN A 523 46.86 -11.71 18.98
N ILE A 524 48.01 -11.30 18.43
CA ILE A 524 48.05 -10.31 17.33
C ILE A 524 47.39 -10.86 16.08
N ASP A 525 47.71 -12.11 15.70
CA ASP A 525 47.15 -12.77 14.51
C ASP A 525 45.65 -13.01 14.67
N ILE A 526 45.23 -13.47 15.86
CA ILE A 526 43.81 -13.64 16.20
C ILE A 526 43.09 -12.30 16.14
N THR A 527 43.66 -11.23 16.69
CA THR A 527 43.05 -9.89 16.69
C THR A 527 42.93 -9.34 15.27
N LYS A 528 43.94 -9.56 14.43
CA LYS A 528 43.91 -9.15 13.02
C LYS A 528 42.81 -9.89 12.25
N LEU A 529 42.71 -11.21 12.41
CA LEU A 529 41.66 -12.01 11.79
C LEU A 529 40.26 -11.64 12.30
N VAL A 530 40.12 -11.36 13.60
CA VAL A 530 38.87 -10.87 14.17
C VAL A 530 38.52 -9.52 13.58
N ALA A 531 39.46 -8.58 13.43
CA ALA A 531 39.20 -7.29 12.80
C ALA A 531 38.80 -7.45 11.32
N GLU A 532 39.48 -8.33 10.57
CA GLU A 532 39.16 -8.65 9.18
C GLU A 532 37.75 -9.26 9.01
N ASP A 533 37.28 -10.06 9.97
CA ASP A 533 35.94 -10.65 9.96
C ASP A 533 34.86 -9.70 10.52
N VAL A 534 35.21 -8.84 11.49
CA VAL A 534 34.28 -7.91 12.16
C VAL A 534 33.99 -6.68 11.31
N VAL A 535 34.98 -6.12 10.64
CA VAL A 535 34.81 -4.88 9.84
C VAL A 535 33.74 -5.06 8.73
N PRO A 536 33.73 -6.15 7.94
CA PRO A 536 32.68 -6.39 6.96
C PRO A 536 31.28 -6.51 7.56
N GLU A 537 31.16 -7.12 8.75
CA GLU A 537 29.89 -7.26 9.48
C GLU A 537 29.38 -5.90 10.01
N ILE A 538 30.29 -5.05 10.53
CA ILE A 538 29.94 -3.67 10.95
C ILE A 538 29.49 -2.85 9.73
N LEU A 539 30.19 -2.97 8.61
CA LEU A 539 29.89 -2.22 7.39
C LEU A 539 28.73 -2.80 6.58
N GLN A 540 28.17 -3.95 6.97
CA GLN A 540 27.08 -4.62 6.25
C GLN A 540 25.85 -3.72 6.11
N GLY A 541 25.50 -2.96 7.15
CA GLY A 541 24.37 -2.01 7.12
C GLY A 541 24.55 -0.93 6.05
N LYS A 542 25.76 -0.38 5.94
CA LYS A 542 26.11 0.62 4.93
C LYS A 542 26.06 0.04 3.51
N LYS A 543 26.68 -1.13 3.29
CA LYS A 543 26.65 -1.82 1.98
C LYS A 543 25.23 -2.09 1.51
N LEU A 544 24.34 -2.47 2.43
CA LEU A 544 22.94 -2.73 2.13
C LEU A 544 22.18 -1.46 1.74
N ARG A 545 22.40 -0.36 2.47
CA ARG A 545 21.85 0.96 2.10
C ARG A 545 22.35 1.39 0.73
N ASP A 546 23.64 1.23 0.46
CA ASP A 546 24.25 1.54 -0.82
C ASP A 546 23.66 0.69 -1.96
N ALA A 547 23.48 -0.62 -1.74
CA ALA A 547 22.83 -1.54 -2.68
C ALA A 547 21.37 -1.17 -2.95
N ALA A 548 20.58 -0.91 -1.90
CA ALA A 548 19.20 -0.45 -2.04
C ALA A 548 19.13 0.86 -2.81
N TYR A 549 20.04 1.80 -2.51
CA TYR A 549 20.11 3.09 -3.17
C TYR A 549 20.48 2.97 -4.64
N ALA A 550 21.46 2.12 -4.97
CA ALA A 550 21.87 1.81 -6.33
C ALA A 550 20.71 1.24 -7.15
N CYS A 551 20.06 0.16 -6.67
CA CYS A 551 18.94 -0.46 -7.36
C CYS A 551 17.75 0.50 -7.55
N VAL A 552 17.36 1.26 -6.51
CA VAL A 552 16.25 2.21 -6.63
C VAL A 552 16.60 3.37 -7.55
N ARG A 553 17.84 3.87 -7.52
CA ARG A 553 18.30 4.89 -8.45
C ARG A 553 18.22 4.39 -9.90
N HIS A 554 18.73 3.18 -10.16
CA HIS A 554 18.70 2.57 -11.49
C HIS A 554 17.28 2.40 -12.01
N ILE A 555 16.40 1.75 -11.25
CA ILE A 555 15.00 1.54 -11.65
C ILE A 555 14.29 2.88 -11.86
N ARG A 556 14.55 3.88 -11.02
CA ARG A 556 14.01 5.23 -11.19
C ARG A 556 14.46 5.87 -12.50
N ASP A 557 15.74 5.74 -12.83
CA ASP A 557 16.32 6.33 -14.05
C ASP A 557 15.86 5.59 -15.32
N LEU A 558 15.52 4.31 -15.21
CA LEU A 558 14.78 3.57 -16.23
C LEU A 558 13.30 3.98 -16.31
N LEU A 559 12.70 4.54 -15.26
CA LEU A 559 11.28 4.93 -15.20
C LEU A 559 11.03 6.44 -15.36
N PRO A 560 11.58 7.16 -16.36
CA PRO A 560 11.33 8.59 -16.43
C PRO A 560 9.88 8.81 -16.92
N LEU A 561 9.14 9.53 -16.08
CA LEU A 561 7.74 9.90 -16.33
C LEU A 561 7.62 10.96 -17.45
N ASN A 562 8.75 11.53 -17.89
CA ASN A 562 8.87 12.63 -18.85
C ASN A 562 9.90 12.36 -19.95
N HIS A 563 9.75 11.30 -20.74
CA HIS A 563 10.60 11.11 -21.93
C HIS A 563 10.34 12.13 -23.04
N ASP A 564 9.18 12.77 -23.05
CA ASP A 564 8.81 13.83 -23.99
C ASP A 564 8.14 14.96 -23.20
N ILE A 565 8.64 16.21 -23.34
CA ILE A 565 7.84 17.44 -23.52
C ILE A 565 8.67 18.71 -23.28
N ASP A 566 8.75 19.53 -24.33
CA ASP A 566 9.26 20.90 -24.36
C ASP A 566 8.16 21.99 -24.17
N LYS A 567 6.92 21.66 -23.76
CA LYS A 567 5.77 22.56 -24.01
C LYS A 567 4.77 22.87 -22.87
N ALA A 568 4.85 22.26 -21.68
CA ALA A 568 4.06 22.72 -20.53
C ALA A 568 4.64 22.25 -19.18
N PRO A 569 4.58 23.06 -18.10
CA PRO A 569 4.96 22.62 -16.76
C PRO A 569 3.94 21.59 -16.24
N ILE A 570 4.39 20.33 -16.10
CA ILE A 570 3.56 19.22 -15.59
C ILE A 570 3.49 19.25 -14.06
N ASP A 571 4.56 19.74 -13.44
CA ASP A 571 4.63 20.05 -12.02
C ASP A 571 4.67 21.58 -11.86
N PRO A 572 3.56 22.23 -11.45
CA PRO A 572 3.50 23.67 -11.24
C PRO A 572 4.50 24.13 -10.17
N PHE A 573 4.75 23.30 -9.16
CA PHE A 573 5.62 23.66 -8.03
C PHE A 573 7.11 23.66 -8.42
N LYS A 574 7.50 22.96 -9.50
CA LYS A 574 8.91 22.83 -9.92
C LYS A 574 9.61 24.17 -10.14
N HIS A 575 8.87 25.18 -10.60
CA HIS A 575 9.39 26.52 -10.88
C HIS A 575 8.87 27.59 -9.91
N ALA A 576 8.09 27.19 -8.92
CA ALA A 576 7.54 28.10 -7.94
C ALA A 576 8.59 28.48 -6.89
N ASP A 577 8.74 29.76 -6.61
CA ASP A 577 9.45 30.23 -5.42
C ASP A 577 8.55 29.96 -4.19
N LEU A 578 8.76 28.81 -3.56
CA LEU A 578 8.00 28.44 -2.36
C LEU A 578 8.48 29.18 -1.11
N ALA A 579 9.66 29.82 -1.13
CA ALA A 579 10.32 30.35 0.05
C ALA A 579 9.90 31.79 0.35
N ASN A 580 9.91 32.71 -0.61
CA ASN A 580 9.66 34.12 -0.29
C ASN A 580 8.48 34.74 -1.05
N ASN A 581 8.15 34.24 -2.24
CA ASN A 581 7.12 34.82 -3.12
C ASN A 581 6.06 33.82 -3.58
N PHE A 582 5.70 32.86 -2.73
CA PHE A 582 4.76 31.82 -3.15
C PHE A 582 3.34 32.37 -3.32
N ASP A 583 2.93 32.60 -4.56
CA ASP A 583 1.59 33.00 -4.95
C ASP A 583 0.85 31.84 -5.61
N LEU A 584 -0.11 31.24 -4.88
CA LEU A 584 -0.93 30.16 -5.39
C LEU A 584 -1.83 30.59 -6.56
N VAL A 585 -2.28 31.84 -6.58
CA VAL A 585 -3.12 32.36 -7.67
C VAL A 585 -2.30 32.47 -8.94
N ALA A 586 -1.05 32.98 -8.85
CA ALA A 586 -0.12 32.98 -9.97
C ALA A 586 0.21 31.55 -10.44
N LEU A 587 0.45 30.62 -9.50
CA LEU A 587 0.68 29.21 -9.78
C LEU A 587 -0.48 28.59 -10.58
N ILE A 588 -1.71 28.73 -10.07
CA ILE A 588 -2.93 28.20 -10.70
C ILE A 588 -3.13 28.83 -12.08
N SER A 589 -2.91 30.15 -12.19
CA SER A 589 -3.07 30.87 -13.46
C SER A 589 -2.11 30.35 -14.53
N SER A 590 -0.85 30.09 -14.16
CA SER A 590 0.17 29.54 -15.06
C SER A 590 -0.12 28.10 -15.52
N CYS A 591 -0.97 27.39 -14.78
CA CYS A 591 -1.31 25.99 -15.02
C CYS A 591 -2.83 25.77 -15.23
N SER A 592 -3.53 26.78 -15.75
CA SER A 592 -5.00 26.77 -15.88
C SER A 592 -5.57 25.56 -16.65
N THR A 593 -4.80 24.99 -17.58
CA THR A 593 -5.19 23.78 -18.33
C THR A 593 -5.23 22.52 -17.47
N LEU A 594 -4.42 22.45 -16.39
CA LEU A 594 -4.38 21.31 -15.48
C LEU A 594 -5.61 21.25 -14.55
N PHE A 595 -6.30 22.38 -14.38
CA PHE A 595 -7.44 22.51 -13.45
C PHE A 595 -8.80 22.52 -14.14
N LYS A 596 -8.85 22.21 -15.44
CA LYS A 596 -10.10 22.25 -16.21
C LYS A 596 -11.17 21.32 -15.64
N GLU A 597 -10.78 20.12 -15.21
CA GLU A 597 -11.67 19.14 -14.58
C GLU A 597 -12.23 19.68 -13.25
N LEU A 598 -11.38 20.29 -12.42
CA LEU A 598 -11.81 20.94 -11.17
C LEU A 598 -12.72 22.15 -11.43
N ASP A 599 -12.40 23.00 -12.40
CA ASP A 599 -13.25 24.13 -12.81
C ASP A 599 -14.63 23.63 -13.30
N THR A 600 -14.64 22.55 -14.07
CA THR A 600 -15.88 21.90 -14.55
C THR A 600 -16.69 21.35 -13.37
N ARG A 601 -16.02 20.69 -12.41
CA ARG A 601 -16.67 20.18 -11.20
C ARG A 601 -17.25 21.31 -10.36
N CYS A 602 -16.52 22.40 -10.15
CA CYS A 602 -17.01 23.59 -9.45
C CYS A 602 -18.26 24.16 -10.15
N ALA A 603 -18.22 24.31 -11.48
CA ALA A 603 -19.35 24.80 -12.25
C ALA A 603 -20.60 23.89 -12.11
N ASN A 604 -20.42 22.57 -12.14
CA ASN A 604 -21.51 21.59 -12.01
C ASN A 604 -22.22 21.69 -10.65
N VAL A 605 -21.55 22.22 -9.63
CA VAL A 605 -22.10 22.38 -8.29
C VAL A 605 -22.47 23.83 -7.94
N GLY A 606 -22.43 24.72 -8.93
CA GLY A 606 -22.77 26.13 -8.76
C GLY A 606 -21.70 26.98 -8.08
N LEU A 607 -20.48 26.46 -7.92
CA LEU A 607 -19.33 27.23 -7.46
C LEU A 607 -18.67 27.98 -8.63
N PRO A 608 -17.97 29.11 -8.38
CA PRO A 608 -17.14 29.74 -9.39
C PRO A 608 -15.94 28.84 -9.75
N PRO A 609 -15.22 29.10 -10.86
CA PRO A 609 -13.99 28.39 -11.19
C PRO A 609 -13.05 28.29 -9.98
N PHE A 610 -12.32 27.18 -9.86
CA PHE A 610 -11.50 26.88 -8.69
C PHE A 610 -10.50 28.01 -8.39
N ARG A 611 -9.88 28.57 -9.43
CA ARG A 611 -8.98 29.73 -9.32
C ARG A 611 -9.63 30.95 -8.65
N ASP A 612 -10.91 31.19 -8.92
CA ASP A 612 -11.66 32.32 -8.39
C ASP A 612 -12.05 32.07 -6.93
N ILE A 613 -12.30 30.81 -6.55
CA ILE A 613 -12.47 30.41 -5.15
C ILE A 613 -11.19 30.73 -4.37
N VAL A 614 -10.03 30.26 -4.85
CA VAL A 614 -8.73 30.48 -4.20
C VAL A 614 -8.46 31.98 -4.04
N LYS A 615 -8.67 32.76 -5.10
CA LYS A 615 -8.45 34.22 -5.09
C LYS A 615 -9.35 34.97 -4.10
N ASN A 616 -10.57 34.49 -3.88
CA ASN A 616 -11.59 35.19 -3.09
C ASN A 616 -11.71 34.69 -1.64
N GLN A 617 -10.96 33.65 -1.25
CA GLN A 617 -10.98 33.11 0.11
C GLN A 617 -10.14 33.99 1.06
N LYS A 618 -10.69 34.40 2.21
CA LYS A 618 -9.91 35.02 3.29
C LYS A 618 -9.48 33.95 4.29
N LEU A 619 -8.22 33.95 4.69
CA LEU A 619 -7.76 33.12 5.81
C LEU A 619 -7.92 33.88 7.12
N LYS A 620 -8.81 33.39 7.99
CA LYS A 620 -9.19 34.05 9.25
C LYS A 620 -8.03 34.34 10.20
N TRP A 621 -7.05 33.44 10.25
CA TRP A 621 -5.89 33.56 11.15
C TRP A 621 -4.84 34.56 10.66
N ALA A 622 -4.93 35.02 9.40
CA ALA A 622 -4.04 36.03 8.82
C ALA A 622 -4.52 37.49 9.06
N SER A 623 -5.36 37.72 10.08
CA SER A 623 -5.99 39.03 10.32
C SER A 623 -5.16 40.01 11.16
N GLY A 624 -3.91 39.67 11.53
CA GLY A 624 -2.97 40.58 12.20
C GLY A 624 -2.15 41.46 11.23
N SER A 625 -1.66 42.63 11.69
CA SER A 625 -0.90 43.60 10.87
C SER A 625 0.45 43.09 10.34
N GLU A 626 1.00 42.03 10.92
CA GLU A 626 2.19 41.34 10.37
C GLU A 626 1.83 40.36 9.23
N PHE A 627 0.55 40.00 9.10
CA PHE A 627 0.03 39.02 8.15
C PHE A 627 -0.67 39.67 6.94
N THR A 628 -0.86 40.99 6.95
CA THR A 628 -1.58 41.69 5.87
C THR A 628 -0.89 41.61 4.51
N ASN A 629 0.40 41.22 4.46
CA ASN A 629 1.16 41.03 3.22
C ASN A 629 1.65 39.58 2.99
N ALA A 630 1.50 38.67 3.95
CA ALA A 630 1.92 37.28 3.81
C ALA A 630 0.75 36.44 3.30
N PHE A 631 0.84 35.98 2.04
CA PHE A 631 -0.14 35.10 1.40
C PHE A 631 -0.14 33.73 2.07
N ALA A 632 -0.87 33.61 3.18
CA ALA A 632 -1.21 32.32 3.74
C ALA A 632 -2.05 31.52 2.73
N ILE A 633 -1.91 30.19 2.72
CA ILE A 633 -2.60 29.30 1.78
C ILE A 633 -3.33 28.24 2.57
N ASP A 634 -4.58 27.98 2.19
CA ASP A 634 -5.36 26.86 2.72
C ASP A 634 -4.77 25.52 2.24
N HIS A 635 -4.46 24.61 3.15
CA HIS A 635 -3.89 23.32 2.78
C HIS A 635 -4.80 22.46 1.93
N GLY A 636 -6.13 22.60 2.00
CA GLY A 636 -7.06 21.87 1.13
C GLY A 636 -6.89 22.26 -0.33
N PHE A 637 -6.79 23.55 -0.62
CA PHE A 637 -6.52 24.02 -1.99
C PHE A 637 -5.14 23.59 -2.48
N ALA A 638 -4.12 23.74 -1.66
CA ALA A 638 -2.77 23.33 -2.03
C ALA A 638 -2.66 21.81 -2.24
N ALA A 639 -3.33 21.01 -1.42
CA ALA A 639 -3.35 19.55 -1.54
C ALA A 639 -4.08 19.10 -2.81
N ALA A 640 -5.20 19.74 -3.16
CA ALA A 640 -5.90 19.47 -4.41
C ALA A 640 -5.03 19.78 -5.64
N ILE A 641 -4.22 20.85 -5.56
CA ILE A 641 -3.25 21.18 -6.61
C ILE A 641 -2.16 20.12 -6.70
N THR A 642 -1.55 19.75 -5.57
CA THR A 642 -0.54 18.68 -5.51
C THR A 642 -1.07 17.35 -6.06
N LEU A 643 -2.29 16.95 -5.70
CA LEU A 643 -2.95 15.75 -6.22
C LEU A 643 -3.17 15.84 -7.74
N THR A 644 -3.70 16.97 -8.22
CA THR A 644 -3.92 17.19 -9.66
C THR A 644 -2.61 17.13 -10.45
N SER A 645 -1.55 17.76 -9.95
CA SER A 645 -0.21 17.70 -10.55
C SER A 645 0.33 16.28 -10.56
N MET A 646 0.23 15.55 -9.45
CA MET A 646 0.67 14.16 -9.35
C MET A 646 -0.04 13.28 -10.38
N ILE A 647 -1.36 13.36 -10.50
CA ILE A 647 -2.10 12.55 -11.46
C ILE A 647 -1.69 12.90 -12.89
N ASN A 648 -1.48 14.17 -13.21
CA ASN A 648 -1.02 14.58 -14.54
C ASN A 648 0.40 14.05 -14.86
N ILE A 649 1.29 13.99 -13.88
CA ILE A 649 2.59 13.33 -14.03
C ILE A 649 2.39 11.83 -14.29
N CYS A 650 1.57 11.15 -13.48
CA CYS A 650 1.32 9.71 -13.61
C CYS A 650 0.62 9.35 -14.92
N LYS A 651 -0.30 10.18 -15.43
CA LYS A 651 -1.03 9.98 -16.70
C LYS A 651 -0.09 9.72 -17.87
N LYS A 652 1.08 10.38 -17.92
CA LYS A 652 2.06 10.14 -18.98
C LYS A 652 2.64 8.73 -18.95
N ALA A 653 2.98 8.24 -17.76
CA ALA A 653 3.41 6.85 -17.61
C ALA A 653 2.29 5.88 -17.99
N ILE A 654 1.04 6.16 -17.60
CA ILE A 654 -0.10 5.35 -18.00
C ILE A 654 -0.23 5.32 -19.53
N ASP A 655 -0.29 6.47 -20.18
CA ASP A 655 -0.50 6.56 -21.62
C ASP A 655 0.60 5.82 -22.39
N ARG A 656 1.83 5.83 -21.87
CA ARG A 656 2.95 5.07 -22.42
C ARG A 656 2.83 3.57 -22.17
N VAL A 657 2.43 3.16 -20.96
CA VAL A 657 2.17 1.75 -20.64
C VAL A 657 1.08 1.18 -21.55
N VAL A 658 -0.02 1.94 -21.73
CA VAL A 658 -1.17 1.51 -22.54
C VAL A 658 -0.88 1.54 -24.04
N SER A 659 -0.01 2.44 -24.53
CA SER A 659 0.31 2.50 -25.97
C SER A 659 1.12 1.29 -26.46
N VAL A 660 1.91 0.67 -25.58
CA VAL A 660 2.76 -0.48 -25.91
C VAL A 660 2.02 -1.82 -25.77
N ALA A 661 0.96 -1.90 -24.96
CA ALA A 661 0.22 -3.13 -24.68
C ALA A 661 -0.42 -3.81 -25.92
N GLY A 662 -0.49 -3.14 -27.07
CA GLY A 662 -1.12 -3.67 -28.29
C GLY A 662 -0.17 -4.10 -29.42
N THR A 663 1.16 -4.03 -29.26
CA THR A 663 2.09 -4.17 -30.40
C THR A 663 2.62 -5.59 -30.63
N GLY A 664 2.34 -6.54 -29.74
CA GLY A 664 2.85 -7.93 -29.84
C GLY A 664 4.36 -8.08 -29.70
N THR A 665 5.07 -6.99 -29.42
CA THR A 665 6.50 -6.95 -29.12
C THR A 665 6.71 -7.00 -27.61
N THR A 666 7.79 -7.65 -27.14
CA THR A 666 8.20 -7.59 -25.73
C THR A 666 8.28 -6.13 -25.29
N ALA A 667 7.53 -5.78 -24.23
CA ALA A 667 7.50 -4.42 -23.73
C ALA A 667 8.91 -3.98 -23.30
N PRO A 668 9.32 -2.72 -23.59
CA PRO A 668 10.59 -2.19 -23.11
C PRO A 668 10.75 -2.29 -21.57
N PRO A 669 11.98 -2.35 -21.03
CA PRO A 669 12.24 -2.57 -19.60
C PRO A 669 11.51 -1.59 -18.68
N ASP A 670 11.48 -0.33 -19.06
CA ASP A 670 10.80 0.75 -18.36
C ASP A 670 9.28 0.59 -18.31
N ILE A 671 8.66 0.16 -19.41
CA ILE A 671 7.23 -0.18 -19.44
C ILE A 671 6.93 -1.36 -18.53
N ARG A 672 7.76 -2.41 -18.56
CA ARG A 672 7.60 -3.57 -17.66
C ARG A 672 7.74 -3.17 -16.20
N LEU A 673 8.73 -2.35 -15.86
CA LEU A 673 8.91 -1.81 -14.51
C LEU A 673 7.73 -0.93 -14.09
N ALA A 674 7.15 -0.14 -15.00
CA ALA A 674 6.00 0.70 -14.71
C ALA A 674 4.76 -0.15 -14.46
N ARG A 675 4.50 -1.16 -15.29
CA ARG A 675 3.43 -2.16 -15.08
C ARG A 675 3.62 -2.87 -13.74
N LEU A 676 4.84 -3.27 -13.41
CA LEU A 676 5.17 -3.88 -12.13
C LEU A 676 4.95 -2.90 -10.97
N ALA A 677 5.30 -1.62 -11.08
CA ALA A 677 5.10 -0.58 -10.06
C ALA A 677 3.62 -0.25 -9.84
N PHE A 678 2.81 -0.33 -10.89
CA PHE A 678 1.35 -0.20 -10.81
C PHE A 678 0.67 -1.51 -10.42
N GLY A 679 1.29 -2.68 -10.61
CA GLY A 679 0.71 -3.98 -10.29
C GLY A 679 -0.30 -4.43 -11.35
N LEU A 680 -0.08 -4.04 -12.60
CA LEU A 680 -0.94 -4.35 -13.74
C LEU A 680 -0.55 -5.72 -14.31
N ALA A 681 -1.54 -6.57 -14.53
CA ALA A 681 -1.38 -7.93 -15.03
C ALA A 681 -2.03 -8.15 -16.41
N SER A 682 -2.86 -7.20 -16.86
CA SER A 682 -3.68 -7.35 -18.07
C SER A 682 -4.02 -6.01 -18.71
N ASP A 683 -4.62 -6.05 -19.91
CA ASP A 683 -5.15 -4.87 -20.61
C ASP A 683 -6.41 -4.30 -19.92
N ASP A 684 -7.18 -5.14 -19.22
CA ASP A 684 -8.31 -4.68 -18.42
C ASP A 684 -7.84 -3.78 -17.26
N ASP A 685 -6.67 -4.07 -16.70
CA ASP A 685 -6.04 -3.23 -15.68
C ASP A 685 -5.65 -1.87 -16.24
N ASP A 686 -5.26 -1.78 -17.51
CA ASP A 686 -4.91 -0.50 -18.17
C ASP A 686 -6.13 0.42 -18.31
N ALA A 687 -7.27 -0.14 -18.72
CA ALA A 687 -8.53 0.61 -18.80
C ALA A 687 -9.00 1.06 -17.41
N TRP A 688 -8.85 0.18 -16.42
CA TRP A 688 -9.15 0.48 -15.03
C TRP A 688 -8.26 1.60 -14.46
N LEU A 689 -6.95 1.55 -14.73
CA LEU A 689 -5.99 2.56 -14.29
C LEU A 689 -6.30 3.95 -14.84
N LYS A 690 -6.73 4.05 -16.11
CA LYS A 690 -7.23 5.31 -16.70
C LYS A 690 -8.49 5.80 -16.01
N ALA A 691 -9.43 4.90 -15.73
CA ALA A 691 -10.69 5.21 -15.07
C ALA A 691 -10.46 5.75 -13.64
N GLU A 692 -9.55 5.12 -12.90
CA GLU A 692 -9.09 5.57 -11.59
C GLU A 692 -8.48 6.97 -11.66
N ALA A 693 -7.55 7.22 -12.58
CA ALA A 693 -6.92 8.55 -12.73
C ALA A 693 -7.95 9.65 -12.99
N THR A 694 -8.99 9.38 -13.80
CA THR A 694 -10.09 10.32 -14.02
C THR A 694 -10.90 10.56 -12.75
N MET A 695 -11.28 9.49 -12.02
CA MET A 695 -12.03 9.61 -10.78
C MET A 695 -11.26 10.41 -9.71
N LEU A 696 -9.95 10.22 -9.63
CA LEU A 696 -9.10 10.98 -8.72
C LEU A 696 -9.10 12.48 -9.05
N LEU A 697 -9.01 12.85 -10.33
CA LEU A 697 -9.01 14.26 -10.75
C LEU A 697 -10.37 14.94 -10.55
N GLU A 698 -11.45 14.26 -10.90
CA GLU A 698 -12.77 14.90 -10.90
C GLU A 698 -13.39 14.95 -9.51
N GLU A 699 -13.25 13.88 -8.73
CA GLU A 699 -14.04 13.67 -7.52
C GLU A 699 -13.18 13.78 -6.26
N VAL A 700 -12.01 13.11 -6.23
CA VAL A 700 -11.13 13.17 -5.05
C VAL A 700 -10.45 14.53 -4.92
N SER A 701 -9.87 15.09 -6.00
CA SER A 701 -9.28 16.43 -5.96
C SER A 701 -10.30 17.48 -5.56
N PHE A 702 -11.56 17.34 -5.97
CA PHE A 702 -12.62 18.27 -5.59
C PHE A 702 -12.98 18.12 -4.11
N ALA A 703 -13.17 16.89 -3.60
CA ALA A 703 -13.39 16.64 -2.18
C ALA A 703 -12.26 17.21 -1.31
N VAL A 704 -11.00 17.00 -1.71
CA VAL A 704 -9.81 17.60 -1.06
C VAL A 704 -9.81 19.12 -1.20
N ALA A 705 -10.21 19.69 -2.33
CA ALA A 705 -10.27 21.15 -2.46
C ALA A 705 -11.29 21.79 -1.50
N ILE A 706 -12.45 21.15 -1.31
CA ILE A 706 -13.54 21.76 -0.54
C ILE A 706 -13.59 21.38 0.94
N HIS A 707 -12.76 20.44 1.42
CA HIS A 707 -12.81 20.01 2.83
C HIS A 707 -12.49 21.12 3.83
N ASN A 708 -11.70 22.13 3.42
CA ASN A 708 -11.45 23.35 4.18
C ASN A 708 -12.08 24.61 3.55
N LEU A 709 -13.01 24.44 2.62
CA LEU A 709 -13.79 25.56 2.14
C LEU A 709 -14.78 25.97 3.23
N TYR A 710 -14.43 26.99 4.02
CA TYR A 710 -15.34 27.60 4.98
C TYR A 710 -16.17 28.68 4.28
N PRO A 711 -17.47 28.44 3.97
CA PRO A 711 -18.27 29.36 3.16
C PRO A 711 -18.29 30.79 3.73
N LYS A 712 -18.41 30.89 5.06
CA LYS A 712 -18.42 32.16 5.82
C LYS A 712 -17.17 33.04 5.62
N ASP A 713 -16.06 32.46 5.16
CA ASP A 713 -14.76 33.11 5.01
C ASP A 713 -14.46 33.57 3.58
N SER A 714 -15.32 33.20 2.63
CA SER A 714 -15.22 33.69 1.27
C SER A 714 -15.72 35.14 1.13
N ARG A 715 -15.14 35.90 0.20
CA ARG A 715 -15.70 37.19 -0.24
C ARG A 715 -16.81 37.00 -1.28
N ASP A 716 -16.83 35.86 -1.96
CA ASP A 716 -17.79 35.55 -3.02
C ASP A 716 -19.14 35.11 -2.43
N SER A 717 -20.21 35.78 -2.85
CA SER A 717 -21.57 35.47 -2.40
C SER A 717 -22.06 34.06 -2.73
N LYS A 718 -21.62 33.48 -3.87
CA LYS A 718 -21.96 32.11 -4.28
C LYS A 718 -21.29 31.11 -3.35
N VAL A 719 -20.02 31.34 -3.04
CA VAL A 719 -19.26 30.49 -2.12
C VAL A 719 -19.82 30.61 -0.69
N LYS A 720 -20.19 31.81 -0.23
CA LYS A 720 -20.82 32.03 1.09
C LYS A 720 -22.09 31.22 1.33
N GLY A 721 -22.89 31.03 0.29
CA GLY A 721 -24.13 30.26 0.36
C GLY A 721 -23.95 28.76 0.11
N TYR A 722 -22.77 28.34 -0.35
CA TYR A 722 -22.54 26.98 -0.77
C TYR A 722 -22.62 25.99 0.40
N ARG A 723 -23.31 24.88 0.16
CA ARG A 723 -23.41 23.74 1.07
C ARG A 723 -23.38 22.47 0.25
N THR A 724 -22.55 21.53 0.67
CA THR A 724 -22.48 20.19 0.08
C THR A 724 -23.73 19.40 0.45
N ASP A 725 -24.30 18.70 -0.53
CA ASP A 725 -25.60 18.06 -0.47
C ASP A 725 -25.44 16.55 -0.73
N LEU A 726 -26.00 15.72 0.15
CA LEU A 726 -25.86 14.25 0.07
C LEU A 726 -26.41 13.67 -1.24
N VAL A 727 -27.45 14.27 -1.83
CA VAL A 727 -28.08 13.73 -3.04
C VAL A 727 -27.20 13.98 -4.26
N ASN A 728 -26.60 15.16 -4.35
CA ASN A 728 -25.84 15.59 -5.53
C ASN A 728 -24.33 15.31 -5.42
N GLN A 729 -23.81 15.27 -4.20
CA GLN A 729 -22.38 15.15 -3.88
C GLN A 729 -22.16 14.18 -2.71
N PRO A 730 -22.62 12.92 -2.81
CA PRO A 730 -22.60 12.00 -1.66
C PRO A 730 -21.20 11.69 -1.15
N PHE A 731 -20.21 11.58 -2.03
CA PHE A 731 -18.83 11.28 -1.65
C PHE A 731 -18.22 12.45 -0.89
N GLU A 732 -18.36 13.67 -1.40
CA GLU A 732 -17.87 14.88 -0.74
C GLU A 732 -18.62 15.16 0.56
N PHE A 733 -19.93 14.93 0.58
CA PHE A 733 -20.73 15.04 1.80
C PHE A 733 -20.19 14.13 2.89
N LEU A 734 -19.93 12.87 2.54
CA LEU A 734 -19.36 11.89 3.45
C LEU A 734 -17.94 12.30 3.90
N ALA A 735 -17.10 12.79 2.98
CA ALA A 735 -15.76 13.29 3.25
C ALA A 735 -15.76 14.40 4.31
N LEU A 736 -16.55 15.46 4.06
CA LEU A 736 -16.68 16.61 4.95
C LEU A 736 -17.37 16.26 6.27
N LEU A 737 -18.32 15.31 6.25
CA LEU A 737 -18.96 14.80 7.47
C LEU A 737 -17.94 14.03 8.33
N ALA A 738 -17.17 13.13 7.74
CA ALA A 738 -16.17 12.36 8.46
C ALA A 738 -15.10 13.26 9.07
N ASP A 739 -14.51 14.19 8.30
CA ASP A 739 -13.53 15.14 8.84
C ASP A 739 -14.15 16.02 9.95
N GLY A 740 -15.37 16.52 9.73
CA GLY A 740 -16.08 17.34 10.70
C GLY A 740 -16.41 16.63 12.02
N LEU A 741 -16.73 15.34 11.98
CA LEU A 741 -17.04 14.51 13.15
C LEU A 741 -15.79 13.98 13.87
N GLN A 742 -14.64 14.04 13.21
CA GLN A 742 -13.37 13.60 13.77
C GLN A 742 -12.62 14.71 14.53
N ARG A 743 -13.18 15.92 14.57
CA ARG A 743 -12.65 17.02 15.39
C ARG A 743 -12.95 16.88 16.88
N TRP A 744 -13.84 15.96 17.26
CA TRP A 744 -14.14 15.71 18.67
C TRP A 744 -13.22 14.63 19.20
N ASP A 745 -12.72 14.86 20.41
CA ASP A 745 -11.72 14.02 21.08
C ASP A 745 -10.26 14.17 20.58
N ARG A 746 -9.91 15.32 19.98
CA ARG A 746 -8.50 15.72 19.80
C ARG A 746 -7.99 16.48 21.03
N GLU A 747 -6.72 16.29 21.38
CA GLU A 747 -6.10 16.97 22.53
C GLU A 747 -6.25 18.49 22.41
N ARG A 748 -6.90 19.09 23.43
CA ARG A 748 -6.77 20.52 23.70
C ARG A 748 -5.59 20.67 24.65
N ALA A 749 -4.77 21.71 24.47
CA ALA A 749 -3.64 21.97 25.35
C ALA A 749 -4.09 21.96 26.82
N ALA A 750 -3.67 20.94 27.57
CA ALA A 750 -3.77 20.92 29.01
C ALA A 750 -2.68 21.84 29.55
N SER A 751 -3.03 22.69 30.52
CA SER A 751 -2.03 23.53 31.17
C SER A 751 -1.01 22.65 31.86
N HIS A 752 0.20 22.58 31.31
CA HIS A 752 1.33 21.89 31.92
C HIS A 752 1.63 22.42 33.34
N ALA A 753 1.21 23.65 33.65
CA ALA A 753 1.32 24.25 34.98
C ALA A 753 0.30 23.68 36.01
N LYS A 754 -0.74 22.94 35.58
CA LYS A 754 -1.76 22.34 36.46
C LYS A 754 -1.53 20.85 36.76
N GLY A 755 -0.48 20.21 36.22
CA GLY A 755 -0.10 18.85 36.61
C GLY A 755 -1.03 17.71 36.16
N ASP A 756 -2.06 17.99 35.36
CA ASP A 756 -2.97 17.02 34.72
C ASP A 756 -2.73 17.11 33.20
N VAL A 757 -2.38 16.09 32.39
CA VAL A 757 -2.17 14.65 32.53
C VAL A 757 -1.15 14.25 31.43
N LEU A 758 -0.13 13.46 31.78
CA LEU A 758 0.55 12.59 30.81
C LEU A 758 -0.42 11.45 30.44
N GLY A 759 -0.84 11.34 29.18
CA GLY A 759 -1.47 10.11 28.67
C GLY A 759 -2.94 10.16 28.23
N TYR A 760 -3.37 11.20 27.52
CA TYR A 760 -4.65 11.14 26.81
C TYR A 760 -4.49 10.49 25.42
N ILE A 761 -5.47 9.68 25.02
CA ILE A 761 -5.46 8.99 23.73
C ILE A 761 -6.75 9.37 22.99
N PRO A 762 -6.66 9.87 21.74
CA PRO A 762 -7.84 10.21 20.94
C PRO A 762 -8.84 9.05 20.85
N GLY A 763 -10.13 9.38 20.97
CA GLY A 763 -11.24 8.42 20.93
C GLY A 763 -11.54 7.72 22.26
N THR A 764 -10.94 8.12 23.38
CA THR A 764 -11.21 7.54 24.72
C THR A 764 -12.38 8.18 25.46
N ARG A 765 -12.78 9.41 25.11
CA ARG A 765 -13.93 10.11 25.74
C ARG A 765 -15.10 10.29 24.77
N PHE A 766 -15.02 9.71 23.59
CA PHE A 766 -16.02 9.85 22.56
C PHE A 766 -16.37 8.50 21.94
N ASP A 767 -17.66 8.28 21.68
CA ASP A 767 -18.18 7.16 20.91
C ASP A 767 -19.11 7.63 19.78
N LEU A 768 -19.08 6.91 18.67
CA LEU A 768 -20.03 7.05 17.56
C LEU A 768 -20.64 5.68 17.28
N ASP A 769 -21.97 5.59 17.37
CA ASP A 769 -22.70 4.44 16.85
C ASP A 769 -23.71 4.87 15.79
N ILE A 770 -23.94 4.00 14.82
CA ILE A 770 -24.94 4.19 13.77
C ILE A 770 -26.07 3.19 13.97
N ASP A 771 -27.28 3.70 14.00
CA ASP A 771 -28.51 2.91 13.94
C ASP A 771 -29.43 3.46 12.84
N GLY A 772 -29.52 2.70 11.74
CA GLY A 772 -30.26 3.07 10.53
C GLY A 772 -29.75 4.35 9.85
N GLU A 773 -30.48 5.44 10.05
CA GLU A 773 -30.24 6.77 9.46
C GLU A 773 -29.72 7.79 10.47
N THR A 774 -29.42 7.35 11.68
CA THR A 774 -29.02 8.23 12.79
C THR A 774 -27.62 7.88 13.26
N ILE A 775 -26.79 8.92 13.40
CA ILE A 775 -25.47 8.89 14.02
C ILE A 775 -25.64 9.36 15.46
N TYR A 776 -25.39 8.45 16.41
CA TYR A 776 -25.38 8.72 17.83
C TYR A 776 -23.96 9.07 18.27
N ILE A 777 -23.80 10.25 18.86
CA ILE A 777 -22.53 10.78 19.33
C ILE A 777 -22.60 10.82 20.85
N SER A 778 -21.73 10.07 21.51
CA SER A 778 -21.66 10.02 22.96
C SER A 778 -20.35 10.57 23.48
N LEU A 779 -20.39 11.62 24.31
CA LEU A 779 -19.21 12.24 24.91
C LEU A 779 -19.19 12.00 26.42
N LEU A 780 -18.00 11.75 26.95
CA LEU A 780 -17.69 11.61 28.36
C LEU A 780 -16.88 12.82 28.83
N GLY A 781 -17.42 13.61 29.74
CA GLY A 781 -16.55 14.55 30.45
C GLY A 781 -17.17 15.39 31.54
N ASP A 782 -16.29 15.90 32.40
CA ASP A 782 -16.65 16.72 33.55
C ASP A 782 -17.02 18.14 33.15
N ARG A 783 -18.15 18.62 33.70
CA ARG A 783 -18.59 20.03 33.60
C ARG A 783 -18.74 20.56 32.17
N LEU A 784 -19.00 19.68 31.19
CA LEU A 784 -19.29 20.08 29.81
C LEU A 784 -20.67 20.75 29.73
N ASP A 785 -20.73 21.96 29.15
CA ASP A 785 -22.00 22.58 28.75
C ASP A 785 -22.52 21.85 27.51
N LEU A 786 -23.31 20.81 27.77
CA LEU A 786 -23.83 19.86 26.79
C LEU A 786 -24.61 20.55 25.67
N ARG A 787 -25.42 21.54 26.03
CA ARG A 787 -26.26 22.27 25.06
C ARG A 787 -25.41 23.14 24.15
N ARG A 788 -24.36 23.77 24.71
CA ARG A 788 -23.42 24.59 23.94
C ARG A 788 -22.61 23.76 22.94
N GLU A 789 -22.07 22.61 23.37
CA GLU A 789 -21.31 21.72 22.49
C GLU A 789 -22.21 21.14 21.39
N GLU A 790 -23.44 20.72 21.71
CA GLU A 790 -24.40 20.27 20.70
C GLU A 790 -24.70 21.34 19.66
N LEU A 791 -25.02 22.55 20.13
CA LEU A 791 -25.35 23.66 19.27
C LEU A 791 -24.16 24.07 18.40
N SER A 792 -22.94 24.07 18.97
CA SER A 792 -21.69 24.37 18.28
C SER A 792 -21.47 23.39 17.12
N LEU A 793 -21.58 22.09 17.39
CA LEU A 793 -21.49 21.05 16.38
C LEU A 793 -22.56 21.24 15.30
N ARG A 794 -23.85 21.28 15.68
CA ARG A 794 -24.95 21.32 14.72
C ARG A 794 -24.82 22.53 13.80
N ASN A 795 -24.45 23.68 14.36
CA ASN A 795 -24.20 24.90 13.60
C ASN A 795 -22.95 24.81 12.73
N GLY A 796 -21.89 24.16 13.23
CA GLY A 796 -20.67 23.85 12.48
C GLY A 796 -21.00 23.09 11.20
N LEU A 797 -21.58 21.89 11.32
CA LEU A 797 -21.95 21.09 10.16
C LEU A 797 -22.97 21.79 9.27
N LYS A 798 -24.01 22.41 9.84
CA LYS A 798 -25.02 23.13 9.08
C LYS A 798 -24.43 24.28 8.26
N SER A 799 -23.25 24.79 8.59
CA SER A 799 -22.64 25.89 7.83
C SER A 799 -22.09 25.47 6.46
N TYR A 800 -21.79 24.18 6.25
CA TYR A 800 -21.20 23.69 4.99
C TYR A 800 -21.82 22.38 4.47
N LEU A 801 -22.58 21.64 5.28
CA LEU A 801 -23.36 20.47 4.86
C LEU A 801 -24.86 20.75 4.94
N LYS A 802 -25.59 20.46 3.87
CA LYS A 802 -27.04 20.57 3.83
C LYS A 802 -27.67 19.41 4.60
N ASP A 803 -28.54 19.72 5.54
CA ASP A 803 -29.31 18.76 6.34
C ASP A 803 -28.51 17.74 7.18
N ALA A 804 -27.17 17.80 7.23
CA ALA A 804 -26.35 16.90 8.05
C ALA A 804 -26.73 16.91 9.54
N HIS A 805 -27.13 18.07 10.07
CA HIS A 805 -27.61 18.19 11.44
C HIS A 805 -28.84 17.30 11.74
N THR A 806 -29.60 16.87 10.74
CA THR A 806 -30.76 15.98 10.91
C THR A 806 -30.33 14.53 11.15
N MET A 807 -29.16 14.12 10.65
CA MET A 807 -28.58 12.78 10.81
C MET A 807 -27.98 12.57 12.20
N LEU A 808 -27.80 13.63 12.99
CA LEU A 808 -27.13 13.56 14.28
C LEU A 808 -28.09 13.54 15.48
N ARG A 809 -27.79 12.65 16.42
CA ARG A 809 -28.33 12.64 17.79
C ARG A 809 -27.16 12.63 18.78
N LEU A 810 -27.21 13.54 19.75
CA LEU A 810 -26.24 13.54 20.84
C LEU A 810 -26.83 12.80 22.04
N SER A 811 -26.05 11.90 22.62
CA SER A 811 -26.39 11.17 23.84
C SER A 811 -25.24 11.32 24.82
N LEU A 812 -25.40 12.13 25.85
CA LEU A 812 -24.30 12.48 26.74
C LEU A 812 -24.44 11.74 28.07
N SER A 813 -23.36 11.14 28.54
CA SER A 813 -23.28 10.48 29.84
C SER A 813 -22.18 11.14 30.66
N GLU A 814 -22.53 11.64 31.84
CA GLU A 814 -21.56 12.22 32.78
C GLU A 814 -20.71 11.10 33.39
N ASP A 815 -19.38 11.23 33.37
CA ASP A 815 -18.50 10.26 34.01
C ASP A 815 -18.42 10.52 35.51
N LEU A 816 -19.36 9.92 36.26
CA LEU A 816 -19.40 10.05 37.71
C LEU A 816 -18.16 9.48 38.43
N ARG A 817 -17.21 8.84 37.73
CA ARG A 817 -15.99 8.27 38.33
C ARG A 817 -14.96 9.34 38.71
N SER A 818 -14.94 10.49 38.03
CA SER A 818 -14.04 11.61 38.34
C SER A 818 -14.34 12.24 39.71
N LEU A 819 -15.60 12.22 40.12
CA LEU A 819 -16.06 12.72 41.43
C LEU A 819 -15.64 11.85 42.60
N SER A 820 -15.18 10.61 42.37
CA SER A 820 -14.72 9.69 43.43
C SER A 820 -13.22 9.77 43.75
N ARG A 821 -12.47 10.60 43.01
CA ARG A 821 -11.02 10.82 43.20
C ARG A 821 -10.69 12.17 43.85
N TYR A 822 -11.70 12.93 44.28
CA TYR A 822 -11.55 14.18 45.03
C TYR A 822 -12.08 14.06 46.45
#